data_AF-A0A5N9DMZ4-F1
#
_entry.id   AF-A0A5N9DMZ4-F1
#
_cell.length_a   1.000
_cell.length_b   1.000
_cell.length_c   1.000
_cell.angle_alpha   90.00
_cell.angle_beta   90.00
_cell.angle_gamma   90.00
#
_symmetry.space_group_name_H-M   'P 1'
#
loop_
_entity.id
_entity.type
_entity.pdbx_description
1 polymer ?
#
loop_
_entity_poly.entity_id
_entity_poly.type
_entity_poly.pdbx_seq_one_letter_code
_entity_poly.pdbx_strand_id
1 'polypeptide(L)'
;MQKSNLKTETLLSGRWVKGRWVRQKNDLSGSFSAEDFLSKLENRRVAPGILIPSRIEWGVYATLVLLALAMRLYDLGGRAVHHDESLHGYFAYQMFIGGGYDHNPLMHGMFLFHSIATSFFLFGDNEFSMRLPMALFGAGLVLVPLILKPRIGQIGSLACAILLAFSPSLIYYSRFARNDIFMAVFTIALVGVMWRYIDERKNRWLYLGAAIIALGFTTKETQYIVIAVLGSYLLTQVWGELKEWLYARRSLSEFSPAASFFVLITVLSLPLLAASVAIFQNTLGITLAAEDGIPGIVTGSPNGVGWNVAIGLGAIFLAASLGLGWFWKRTVFLAAFAVFAFIFVMIFSNFGSYPAGVGSGSWQSLGYWIAQQDVARGNQPWYYYFILGSVYEFLPLTIALVAVVYYGFKSGFRPLISIALITLGFIVLANDNLSFQNGLVKGEERDVLTNVGHLSLLIVYGSFIALPFTLKISRFNRFLIFWIIGTFIAYIHAGEKMPWLLVNLVIPVIVFAGSTMNDVVSAIRWREAWNNFGGLCLIGVPVSYLLIWKLLFNDLASSTNQFLTTWMIFASLGFLILGFQVFSQRIGKAQSIAIIGLVSILVLFGFTFRAGWIANYENGDVPEEILVYTQTSPDIHNLAKEIERTAALTGDRTAIKIAIDTRDAYQWPWQWYLRRYTDVSYSDHSSDKAVVGEDRLIVVVNEHNNAKLITKLPDGFSEGRRLVHRWWFPERYRDLKPGEFFATLVDRNRWKGPVDYFMYRELSNPLGSIDSYVYFSDEIPIAQAE
;
A
#
# COMPACT_ATOMS: atom_id res chain seq x y z
N MET A 1 29.79 1.41 -55.65
CA MET A 1 28.58 1.22 -54.84
C MET A 1 28.72 1.97 -53.53
N GLN A 2 27.89 3.00 -53.34
CA GLN A 2 27.96 4.04 -52.31
C GLN A 2 27.58 3.53 -50.90
N LYS A 3 28.35 3.97 -49.89
CA LYS A 3 27.87 4.17 -48.52
C LYS A 3 27.49 5.65 -48.37
N SER A 4 26.22 5.96 -48.07
CA SER A 4 25.81 7.30 -47.65
C SER A 4 25.39 7.27 -46.18
N ASN A 5 26.27 7.80 -45.32
CA ASN A 5 25.92 8.21 -43.96
C ASN A 5 25.38 9.64 -44.04
N LEU A 6 24.06 9.80 -43.87
CA LEU A 6 23.44 11.10 -43.59
C LEU A 6 23.69 11.45 -42.11
N LYS A 7 24.59 12.40 -41.88
CA LYS A 7 24.78 13.07 -40.58
C LYS A 7 23.68 14.12 -40.40
N THR A 8 22.96 14.01 -39.29
CA THR A 8 22.06 15.04 -38.75
C THR A 8 22.89 16.24 -38.28
N GLU A 9 22.63 17.42 -38.84
CA GLU A 9 23.27 18.68 -38.43
C GLU A 9 22.73 19.16 -37.08
N THR A 10 23.61 19.25 -36.08
CA THR A 10 23.38 20.00 -34.84
C THR A 10 23.76 21.48 -35.05
N LEU A 11 22.81 22.38 -34.86
CA LEU A 11 23.01 23.84 -34.84
C LEU A 11 24.05 24.24 -33.76
N LEU A 12 25.24 24.65 -34.20
CA LEU A 12 26.29 25.22 -33.33
C LEU A 12 26.23 26.76 -33.40
N SER A 13 26.17 27.41 -32.24
CA SER A 13 26.13 28.87 -32.10
C SER A 13 27.43 29.54 -32.55
N GLY A 14 27.33 30.56 -33.42
CA GLY A 14 28.43 31.42 -33.84
C GLY A 14 28.10 32.90 -33.60
N ARG A 15 29.10 33.78 -33.70
CA ARG A 15 28.96 35.24 -33.56
C ARG A 15 29.66 35.97 -34.70
N TRP A 16 29.08 37.08 -35.14
CA TRP A 16 29.70 38.00 -36.10
C TRP A 16 30.76 38.87 -35.42
N VAL A 17 31.97 38.93 -35.98
CA VAL A 17 33.01 39.89 -35.59
C VAL A 17 33.60 40.51 -36.85
N LYS A 18 33.53 41.84 -36.97
CA LYS A 18 34.08 42.62 -38.09
C LYS A 18 33.69 42.08 -39.48
N GLY A 19 32.41 41.75 -39.66
CA GLY A 19 31.87 41.33 -40.96
C GLY A 19 32.25 39.91 -41.42
N ARG A 20 32.86 39.07 -40.56
CA ARG A 20 33.01 37.63 -40.80
C ARG A 20 32.36 36.80 -39.69
N TRP A 21 31.72 35.70 -40.08
CA TRP A 21 31.16 34.71 -39.16
C TRP A 21 32.28 33.84 -38.60
N VAL A 22 32.51 33.89 -37.29
CA VAL A 22 33.58 33.11 -36.63
C VAL A 22 32.95 32.01 -35.77
N ARG A 23 33.36 30.75 -36.02
CA ARG A 23 32.98 29.60 -35.19
C ARG A 23 33.79 29.60 -33.90
N GLN A 24 33.13 29.39 -32.77
CA GLN A 24 33.79 29.31 -31.46
C GLN A 24 34.62 28.02 -31.40
N LYS A 25 35.96 28.17 -31.37
CA LYS A 25 36.90 27.06 -31.18
C LYS A 25 37.01 26.86 -29.67
N ASN A 26 36.37 25.83 -29.12
CA ASN A 26 36.65 25.41 -27.74
C ASN A 26 38.07 24.83 -27.73
N ASP A 27 38.98 25.46 -26.99
CA ASP A 27 40.25 24.86 -26.60
C ASP A 27 39.97 23.59 -25.79
N LEU A 28 40.07 22.46 -26.47
CA LEU A 28 40.22 21.14 -25.86
C LEU A 28 41.64 20.66 -26.19
N SER A 29 42.64 21.33 -25.63
CA SER A 29 43.98 20.77 -25.47
C SER A 29 43.97 19.83 -24.27
N GLY A 30 43.51 18.61 -24.54
CA GLY A 30 43.57 17.49 -23.63
C GLY A 30 43.28 16.24 -24.43
N SER A 31 44.29 15.69 -25.10
CA SER A 31 44.19 14.42 -25.80
C SER A 31 43.87 13.32 -24.78
N PHE A 32 42.58 13.02 -24.61
CA PHE A 32 42.14 11.79 -23.97
C PHE A 32 42.57 10.63 -24.88
N SER A 33 43.70 10.00 -24.58
CA SER A 33 44.00 8.70 -25.16
C SER A 33 42.99 7.68 -24.61
N ALA A 34 42.69 6.64 -25.39
CA ALA A 34 41.83 5.55 -24.92
C ALA A 34 42.38 4.90 -23.64
N GLU A 35 43.70 4.94 -23.42
CA GLU A 35 44.36 4.49 -22.20
C GLU A 35 44.04 5.38 -20.99
N ASP A 36 43.81 6.68 -21.16
CA ASP A 36 43.47 7.60 -20.05
C ASP A 36 41.97 7.52 -19.67
N PHE A 37 41.13 7.05 -20.60
CA PHE A 37 39.74 6.67 -20.32
C PHE A 37 39.65 5.30 -19.66
N LEU A 38 40.48 4.34 -20.09
CA LEU A 38 40.61 3.02 -19.47
C LEU A 38 41.25 3.09 -18.08
N SER A 39 42.24 3.95 -17.87
CA SER A 39 42.84 4.20 -16.55
C SER A 39 41.88 4.91 -15.59
N LYS A 40 41.00 5.79 -16.10
CA LYS A 40 39.88 6.38 -15.32
C LYS A 40 38.74 5.40 -15.07
N LEU A 41 38.59 4.36 -15.90
CA LEU A 41 37.70 3.22 -15.65
C LEU A 41 38.31 2.25 -14.62
N GLU A 42 39.62 2.03 -14.64
CA GLU A 42 40.36 1.24 -13.64
C GLU A 42 40.49 1.97 -12.29
N ASN A 43 40.64 3.30 -12.28
CA ASN A 43 40.72 4.12 -11.06
C ASN A 43 39.37 4.56 -10.49
N ARG A 44 38.25 4.29 -11.18
CA ARG A 44 37.00 4.05 -10.45
C ARG A 44 37.16 2.72 -9.78
N ARG A 45 37.79 2.70 -8.60
CA ARG A 45 37.84 1.56 -7.68
C ARG A 45 36.50 0.84 -7.80
N VAL A 46 36.50 -0.28 -8.53
CA VAL A 46 35.43 -1.26 -8.45
C VAL A 46 35.43 -1.58 -6.97
N ALA A 47 34.42 -1.08 -6.26
CA ALA A 47 34.26 -1.42 -4.86
C ALA A 47 34.34 -2.95 -4.81
N PRO A 48 35.09 -3.54 -3.86
CA PRO A 48 35.14 -4.99 -3.71
C PRO A 48 33.77 -5.49 -3.21
N GLY A 49 32.77 -5.42 -4.09
CA GLY A 49 31.41 -5.85 -3.86
C GLY A 49 31.24 -7.29 -4.33
N ILE A 50 30.35 -8.01 -3.65
CA ILE A 50 29.97 -9.36 -4.05
C ILE A 50 29.21 -9.24 -5.38
N LEU A 51 29.81 -9.76 -6.46
CA LEU A 51 29.12 -9.98 -7.72
C LEU A 51 28.56 -11.40 -7.70
N ILE A 52 27.23 -11.52 -7.74
CA ILE A 52 26.57 -12.82 -7.81
C ILE A 52 26.53 -13.24 -9.29
N PRO A 53 27.03 -14.42 -9.66
CA PRO A 53 26.89 -14.93 -11.02
C PRO A 53 25.42 -14.98 -11.45
N SER A 54 25.13 -14.59 -12.70
CA SER A 54 23.76 -14.49 -13.22
C SER A 54 22.93 -15.78 -13.01
N ARG A 55 23.53 -16.95 -13.19
CA ARG A 55 22.84 -18.24 -12.96
C ARG A 55 22.38 -18.40 -11.50
N ILE A 56 23.23 -18.03 -10.54
CA ILE A 56 22.92 -18.09 -9.11
C ILE A 56 21.85 -17.04 -8.78
N GLU A 57 21.99 -15.83 -9.31
CA GLU A 57 21.01 -14.76 -9.11
C GLU A 57 19.60 -15.19 -9.55
N TRP A 58 19.46 -15.74 -10.76
CA TRP A 58 18.16 -16.24 -11.24
C TRP A 58 17.65 -17.42 -10.42
N GLY A 59 18.54 -18.29 -9.94
CA GLY A 59 18.18 -19.37 -9.01
C GLY A 59 17.64 -18.83 -7.68
N VAL A 60 18.22 -17.75 -7.15
CA VAL A 60 17.70 -17.08 -5.94
C VAL A 60 16.34 -16.46 -6.21
N TYR A 61 16.15 -15.74 -7.32
CA TYR A 61 14.82 -15.20 -7.67
C TYR A 61 13.77 -16.29 -7.83
N ALA A 62 14.10 -17.38 -8.52
CA ALA A 62 13.19 -18.51 -8.67
C ALA A 62 12.81 -19.11 -7.31
N THR A 63 13.78 -19.29 -6.42
CA THR A 63 13.54 -19.77 -5.05
C THR A 63 12.66 -18.81 -4.26
N LEU A 64 12.93 -17.50 -4.33
CA LEU A 64 12.13 -16.49 -3.64
C LEU A 64 10.68 -16.44 -4.15
N VAL A 65 10.46 -16.57 -5.46
CA VAL A 65 9.10 -16.63 -6.02
C VAL A 65 8.39 -17.90 -5.58
N LEU A 66 9.06 -19.05 -5.59
CA LEU A 66 8.47 -20.31 -5.12
C LEU A 66 8.12 -20.25 -3.63
N LEU A 67 8.98 -19.68 -2.79
CA LEU A 67 8.69 -19.46 -1.37
C LEU A 67 7.52 -18.48 -1.19
N ALA A 68 7.54 -17.36 -1.91
CA ALA A 68 6.47 -16.37 -1.87
C ALA A 68 5.13 -16.95 -2.31
N LEU A 69 5.13 -17.82 -3.32
CA LEU A 69 3.96 -18.54 -3.81
C LEU A 69 3.49 -19.56 -2.78
N ALA A 70 4.38 -20.37 -2.22
CA ALA A 70 4.04 -21.35 -1.17
C ALA A 70 3.38 -20.67 0.04
N MET A 71 3.98 -19.58 0.52
CA MET A 71 3.41 -18.80 1.63
C MET A 71 2.03 -18.21 1.30
N ARG A 72 1.78 -17.81 0.05
CA ARG A 72 0.50 -17.21 -0.37
C ARG A 72 -0.58 -18.25 -0.70
N LEU A 73 -0.21 -19.44 -1.16
CA LEU A 73 -1.15 -20.50 -1.52
C LEU A 73 -1.47 -21.45 -0.36
N TYR A 74 -0.58 -21.58 0.63
CA TYR A 74 -0.80 -22.45 1.77
C TYR A 74 -2.09 -22.08 2.50
N ASP A 75 -3.06 -22.99 2.57
CA ASP A 75 -4.36 -22.76 3.21
C ASP A 75 -5.08 -21.46 2.77
N LEU A 76 -5.08 -21.17 1.47
CA LEU A 76 -5.70 -19.94 0.95
C LEU A 76 -7.23 -19.93 1.07
N GLY A 77 -7.86 -21.12 1.04
CA GLY A 77 -9.32 -21.28 1.15
C GLY A 77 -9.85 -21.57 2.56
N GLY A 78 -9.00 -21.83 3.55
CA GLY A 78 -9.44 -22.28 4.88
C GLY A 78 -10.03 -21.20 5.80
N ARG A 79 -9.74 -19.93 5.52
CA ARG A 79 -10.18 -18.79 6.35
C ARG A 79 -11.56 -18.31 5.98
N ALA A 80 -12.27 -17.80 6.98
CA ALA A 80 -13.54 -17.12 6.78
C ALA A 80 -13.41 -15.98 5.75
N VAL A 81 -14.40 -15.89 4.86
CA VAL A 81 -14.50 -14.82 3.87
C VAL A 81 -14.79 -13.50 4.58
N HIS A 82 -13.91 -12.51 4.42
CA HIS A 82 -14.12 -11.17 4.95
C HIS A 82 -15.39 -10.54 4.37
N HIS A 83 -16.00 -9.61 5.10
CA HIS A 83 -17.18 -8.86 4.64
C HIS A 83 -17.03 -8.34 3.20
N ASP A 84 -16.04 -7.47 2.94
CA ASP A 84 -15.75 -6.98 1.58
C ASP A 84 -15.39 -8.07 0.55
N GLU A 85 -14.68 -9.14 0.96
CA GLU A 85 -14.39 -10.26 0.05
C GLU A 85 -15.66 -10.96 -0.41
N SER A 86 -16.68 -11.07 0.45
CA SER A 86 -17.93 -11.73 0.11
C SER A 86 -18.68 -11.00 -1.01
N LEU A 87 -18.64 -9.66 -1.03
CA LEU A 87 -19.20 -8.85 -2.11
C LEU A 87 -18.39 -9.05 -3.40
N HIS A 88 -17.05 -8.99 -3.32
CA HIS A 88 -16.17 -9.20 -4.46
C HIS A 88 -16.38 -10.58 -5.10
N GLY A 89 -16.40 -11.63 -4.28
CA GLY A 89 -16.65 -13.00 -4.70
C GLY A 89 -18.03 -13.17 -5.32
N TYR A 90 -19.08 -12.66 -4.66
CA TYR A 90 -20.45 -12.82 -5.15
C TYR A 90 -20.68 -12.14 -6.50
N PHE A 91 -20.28 -10.88 -6.67
CA PHE A 91 -20.48 -10.19 -7.95
C PHE A 91 -19.57 -10.72 -9.06
N ALA A 92 -18.35 -11.20 -8.73
CA ALA A 92 -17.53 -11.93 -9.69
C ALA A 92 -18.18 -13.28 -10.09
N TYR A 93 -18.85 -13.94 -9.15
CA TYR A 93 -19.64 -15.15 -9.43
C TYR A 93 -20.83 -14.85 -10.34
N GLN A 94 -21.59 -13.78 -10.09
CA GLN A 94 -22.67 -13.32 -10.97
C GLN A 94 -22.16 -13.07 -12.40
N MET A 95 -21.01 -12.42 -12.53
CA MET A 95 -20.39 -12.22 -13.83
C MET A 95 -19.97 -13.55 -14.50
N PHE A 96 -19.43 -14.48 -13.71
CA PHE A 96 -19.00 -15.81 -14.18
C PHE A 96 -20.18 -16.66 -14.68
N ILE A 97 -21.33 -16.67 -14.00
CA ILE A 97 -22.51 -17.45 -14.41
C ILE A 97 -23.36 -16.76 -15.49
N GLY A 98 -22.97 -15.57 -15.94
CA GLY A 98 -23.69 -14.80 -16.95
C GLY A 98 -24.83 -13.92 -16.43
N GLY A 99 -24.95 -13.75 -15.11
CA GLY A 99 -25.85 -12.77 -14.48
C GLY A 99 -25.41 -11.31 -14.66
N GLY A 100 -24.14 -11.10 -15.01
CA GLY A 100 -23.56 -9.78 -15.25
C GLY A 100 -23.19 -9.03 -13.96
N TYR A 101 -22.43 -7.95 -14.12
CA TYR A 101 -22.12 -7.00 -13.06
C TYR A 101 -21.80 -5.64 -13.68
N ASP A 102 -22.52 -4.61 -13.23
CA ASP A 102 -22.30 -3.24 -13.66
C ASP A 102 -21.32 -2.55 -12.72
N HIS A 103 -20.44 -1.73 -13.29
CA HIS A 103 -19.44 -1.00 -12.49
C HIS A 103 -20.12 -0.14 -11.42
N ASN A 104 -19.75 -0.39 -10.16
CA ASN A 104 -20.19 0.38 -9.01
C ASN A 104 -18.96 0.94 -8.28
N PRO A 105 -18.77 2.27 -8.23
CA PRO A 105 -17.64 2.92 -7.54
C PRO A 105 -17.50 2.56 -6.05
N LEU A 106 -18.57 2.15 -5.38
CA LEU A 106 -18.49 1.61 -4.01
C LEU A 106 -17.53 0.42 -3.92
N MET A 107 -17.47 -0.37 -4.98
CA MET A 107 -16.68 -1.60 -5.09
C MET A 107 -15.37 -1.40 -5.86
N HIS A 108 -15.02 -0.15 -6.17
CA HIS A 108 -13.86 0.23 -6.98
C HIS A 108 -13.94 -0.28 -8.43
N GLY A 109 -12.77 -0.44 -9.08
CA GLY A 109 -12.69 -0.74 -10.50
C GLY A 109 -12.96 -2.21 -10.88
N MET A 110 -13.32 -2.41 -12.15
CA MET A 110 -13.74 -3.70 -12.70
C MET A 110 -12.62 -4.75 -12.84
N PHE A 111 -11.35 -4.36 -12.76
CA PHE A 111 -10.22 -5.27 -12.96
C PHE A 111 -10.23 -6.46 -11.98
N LEU A 112 -10.62 -6.22 -10.73
CA LEU A 112 -10.71 -7.27 -9.71
C LEU A 112 -11.79 -8.29 -10.06
N PHE A 113 -12.98 -7.84 -10.46
CA PHE A 113 -14.09 -8.73 -10.80
C PHE A 113 -13.75 -9.62 -12.01
N HIS A 114 -13.14 -9.05 -13.05
CA HIS A 114 -12.64 -9.82 -14.19
C HIS A 114 -11.58 -10.84 -13.78
N SER A 115 -10.68 -10.48 -12.88
CA SER A 115 -9.62 -11.38 -12.40
C SER A 115 -10.20 -12.56 -11.61
N ILE A 116 -11.15 -12.31 -10.71
CA ILE A 116 -11.80 -13.35 -9.90
C ILE A 116 -12.70 -14.24 -10.78
N ALA A 117 -13.53 -13.66 -11.65
CA ALA A 117 -14.39 -14.43 -12.53
C ALA A 117 -13.59 -15.32 -13.50
N THR A 118 -12.44 -14.83 -13.99
CA THR A 118 -11.51 -15.65 -14.79
C THR A 118 -10.96 -16.82 -13.96
N SER A 119 -10.65 -16.58 -12.69
CA SER A 119 -10.22 -17.65 -11.76
C SER A 119 -11.32 -18.68 -11.53
N PHE A 120 -12.58 -18.24 -11.35
CA PHE A 120 -13.73 -19.14 -11.25
C PHE A 120 -13.95 -19.97 -12.51
N PHE A 121 -13.79 -19.36 -13.69
CA PHE A 121 -13.85 -20.08 -14.96
C PHE A 121 -12.78 -21.18 -15.08
N LEU A 122 -11.57 -20.93 -14.58
CA LEU A 122 -10.45 -21.88 -14.69
C LEU A 122 -10.44 -22.96 -13.59
N PHE A 123 -10.89 -22.64 -12.38
CA PHE A 123 -10.69 -23.49 -11.19
C PHE A 123 -11.96 -23.76 -10.37
N GLY A 124 -13.13 -23.32 -10.84
CA GLY A 124 -14.40 -23.38 -10.12
C GLY A 124 -14.59 -22.24 -9.12
N ASP A 125 -15.81 -22.01 -8.64
CA ASP A 125 -16.15 -20.95 -7.68
C ASP A 125 -15.98 -21.44 -6.23
N ASN A 126 -14.84 -21.14 -5.61
CA ASN A 126 -14.58 -21.45 -4.20
C ASN A 126 -13.67 -20.38 -3.59
N GLU A 127 -13.47 -20.43 -2.27
CA GLU A 127 -12.68 -19.46 -1.53
C GLU A 127 -11.21 -19.43 -1.98
N PHE A 128 -10.65 -20.58 -2.36
CA PHE A 128 -9.29 -20.67 -2.89
C PHE A 128 -9.17 -19.94 -4.24
N SER A 129 -10.03 -20.25 -5.20
CA SER A 129 -10.00 -19.63 -6.52
C SER A 129 -10.39 -18.15 -6.47
N MET A 130 -11.22 -17.73 -5.52
CA MET A 130 -11.56 -16.33 -5.28
C MET A 130 -10.33 -15.49 -4.94
N ARG A 131 -9.44 -16.01 -4.09
CA ARG A 131 -8.24 -15.32 -3.61
C ARG A 131 -7.00 -15.57 -4.47
N LEU A 132 -7.05 -16.56 -5.36
CA LEU A 132 -5.93 -16.98 -6.20
C LEU A 132 -5.30 -15.85 -7.04
N PRO A 133 -6.06 -14.96 -7.72
CA PRO A 133 -5.46 -13.88 -8.51
C PRO A 133 -4.55 -12.96 -7.67
N MET A 134 -4.99 -12.63 -6.45
CA MET A 134 -4.27 -11.77 -5.52
C MET A 134 -2.99 -12.44 -5.04
N ALA A 135 -3.05 -13.76 -4.76
CA ALA A 135 -1.90 -14.55 -4.37
C ALA A 135 -0.85 -14.61 -5.48
N LEU A 136 -1.28 -14.80 -6.73
CA LEU A 136 -0.38 -14.82 -7.89
C LEU A 136 0.27 -13.46 -8.16
N PHE A 137 -0.49 -12.37 -8.07
CA PHE A 137 0.08 -11.02 -8.21
C PHE A 137 1.02 -10.68 -7.05
N GLY A 138 0.69 -11.09 -5.83
CA GLY A 138 1.56 -10.94 -4.66
C GLY A 138 2.88 -11.73 -4.77
N ALA A 139 2.85 -12.93 -5.35
CA ALA A 139 4.07 -13.68 -5.66
C ALA A 139 4.86 -13.03 -6.81
N GLY A 140 4.16 -12.54 -7.84
CA GLY A 140 4.75 -11.81 -8.97
C GLY A 140 5.41 -10.48 -8.57
N LEU A 141 4.90 -9.82 -7.53
CA LEU A 141 5.43 -8.57 -6.96
C LEU A 141 6.93 -8.70 -6.62
N VAL A 142 7.37 -9.88 -6.18
CA VAL A 142 8.77 -10.19 -5.81
C VAL A 142 9.75 -9.99 -6.98
N LEU A 143 9.27 -10.10 -8.22
CA LEU A 143 10.09 -9.92 -9.43
C LEU A 143 10.13 -8.48 -9.94
N VAL A 144 9.18 -7.63 -9.54
CA VAL A 144 9.10 -6.25 -10.05
C VAL A 144 10.34 -5.39 -9.76
N PRO A 145 11.06 -5.57 -8.62
CA PRO A 145 12.34 -4.89 -8.39
C PRO A 145 13.43 -5.12 -9.45
N LEU A 146 13.32 -6.17 -10.29
CA LEU A 146 14.23 -6.39 -11.42
C LEU A 146 14.19 -5.24 -12.43
N ILE A 147 13.03 -4.58 -12.58
CA ILE A 147 12.89 -3.39 -13.43
C ILE A 147 13.79 -2.27 -12.91
N LEU A 148 13.91 -2.14 -11.58
CA LEU A 148 14.70 -1.12 -10.89
C LEU A 148 16.17 -1.51 -10.64
N LYS A 149 16.56 -2.77 -10.90
CA LYS A 149 17.94 -3.28 -10.70
C LYS A 149 19.05 -2.35 -11.20
N PRO A 150 18.96 -1.67 -12.37
CA PRO A 150 19.99 -0.72 -12.80
C PRO A 150 20.22 0.48 -11.87
N ARG A 151 19.23 0.80 -11.02
CA ARG A 151 19.26 1.92 -10.05
C ARG A 151 19.59 1.49 -8.64
N ILE A 152 19.07 0.34 -8.20
CA ILE A 152 19.27 -0.19 -6.83
C ILE A 152 20.40 -1.21 -6.71
N GLY A 153 21.00 -1.63 -7.83
CA GLY A 153 22.05 -2.64 -7.85
C GLY A 153 21.53 -4.06 -7.71
N GLN A 154 22.43 -5.04 -7.89
CA GLN A 154 22.11 -6.47 -7.81
C GLN A 154 21.67 -6.87 -6.39
N ILE A 155 22.46 -6.48 -5.38
CA ILE A 155 22.14 -6.77 -3.98
C ILE A 155 20.87 -6.05 -3.55
N GLY A 156 20.68 -4.79 -3.95
CA GLY A 156 19.47 -4.04 -3.57
C GLY A 156 18.20 -4.59 -4.20
N SER A 157 18.29 -5.12 -5.42
CA SER A 157 17.15 -5.79 -6.06
C SER A 157 16.79 -7.09 -5.36
N LEU A 158 17.78 -7.90 -4.96
CA LEU A 158 17.54 -9.11 -4.16
C LEU A 158 17.02 -8.80 -2.75
N ALA A 159 17.58 -7.80 -2.09
CA ALA A 159 17.12 -7.35 -0.78
C ALA A 159 15.67 -6.87 -0.83
N CYS A 160 15.31 -6.08 -1.85
CA CYS A 160 13.94 -5.66 -2.09
C CYS A 160 13.02 -6.86 -2.33
N ALA A 161 13.44 -7.83 -3.15
CA ALA A 161 12.67 -9.06 -3.38
C ALA A 161 12.44 -9.88 -2.09
N ILE A 162 13.45 -10.01 -1.23
CA ILE A 162 13.32 -10.66 0.09
C ILE A 162 12.31 -9.91 0.96
N LEU A 163 12.45 -8.58 1.08
CA LEU A 163 11.54 -7.77 1.89
C LEU A 163 10.09 -7.84 1.38
N LEU A 164 9.86 -7.86 0.07
CA LEU A 164 8.52 -8.04 -0.52
C LEU A 164 7.97 -9.46 -0.30
N ALA A 165 8.83 -10.49 -0.38
CA ALA A 165 8.42 -11.87 -0.21
C ALA A 165 7.93 -12.16 1.21
N PHE A 166 8.61 -11.58 2.21
CA PHE A 166 8.40 -11.84 3.65
C PHE A 166 7.71 -10.71 4.41
N SER A 167 7.27 -9.65 3.75
CA SER A 167 6.53 -8.54 4.38
C SER A 167 5.19 -9.05 4.95
N PRO A 168 4.94 -8.91 6.28
CA PRO A 168 3.72 -9.37 6.92
C PRO A 168 2.45 -8.81 6.28
N SER A 169 2.43 -7.50 6.00
CA SER A 169 1.25 -6.84 5.42
C SER A 169 1.02 -7.22 3.95
N LEU A 170 2.10 -7.36 3.16
CA LEU A 170 1.98 -7.74 1.76
C LEU A 170 1.60 -9.21 1.58
N ILE A 171 2.04 -10.12 2.46
CA ILE A 171 1.53 -11.49 2.47
C ILE A 171 0.05 -11.47 2.80
N TYR A 172 -0.34 -10.75 3.87
CA TYR A 172 -1.73 -10.67 4.32
C TYR A 172 -2.64 -10.19 3.21
N TYR A 173 -2.44 -8.99 2.66
CA TYR A 173 -3.31 -8.45 1.61
C TYR A 173 -3.18 -9.11 0.24
N SER A 174 -2.19 -10.00 0.04
CA SER A 174 -2.14 -10.87 -1.14
C SER A 174 -2.94 -12.17 -0.99
N ARG A 175 -3.48 -12.44 0.20
CA ARG A 175 -4.33 -13.60 0.50
C ARG A 175 -5.80 -13.21 0.70
N PHE A 176 -6.13 -11.94 0.48
CA PHE A 176 -7.50 -11.42 0.49
C PHE A 176 -7.90 -11.02 -0.93
N ALA A 177 -9.13 -11.34 -1.32
CA ALA A 177 -9.73 -10.93 -2.58
C ALA A 177 -10.03 -9.42 -2.59
N ARG A 178 -8.97 -8.60 -2.68
CA ARG A 178 -9.01 -7.13 -2.68
C ARG A 178 -8.09 -6.52 -3.73
N ASN A 179 -8.33 -5.25 -4.04
CA ASN A 179 -7.62 -4.46 -5.04
C ASN A 179 -6.17 -4.10 -4.66
N ASP A 180 -5.86 -4.09 -3.37
CA ASP A 180 -4.66 -3.43 -2.83
C ASP A 180 -3.34 -4.06 -3.33
N ILE A 181 -3.28 -5.38 -3.49
CA ILE A 181 -2.07 -6.04 -4.00
C ILE A 181 -1.84 -5.76 -5.50
N PHE A 182 -2.90 -5.62 -6.29
CA PHE A 182 -2.78 -5.21 -7.69
C PHE A 182 -2.20 -3.80 -7.78
N MET A 183 -2.70 -2.88 -6.94
CA MET A 183 -2.17 -1.53 -6.86
C MET A 183 -0.70 -1.50 -6.43
N ALA A 184 -0.27 -2.35 -5.51
CA ALA A 184 1.14 -2.46 -5.13
C ALA A 184 2.02 -2.85 -6.32
N VAL A 185 1.61 -3.85 -7.11
CA VAL A 185 2.31 -4.28 -8.33
C VAL A 185 2.35 -3.17 -9.37
N PHE A 186 1.20 -2.55 -9.67
CA PHE A 186 1.12 -1.48 -10.67
C PHE A 186 1.92 -0.24 -10.27
N THR A 187 1.93 0.13 -8.99
CA THR A 187 2.66 1.29 -8.51
C THR A 187 4.17 1.12 -8.66
N ILE A 188 4.74 0.01 -8.17
CA ILE A 188 6.19 -0.23 -8.28
C ILE A 188 6.60 -0.51 -9.74
N ALA A 189 5.74 -1.14 -10.54
CA ALA A 189 5.98 -1.31 -11.98
C ALA A 189 5.99 0.04 -12.69
N LEU A 190 5.04 0.94 -12.40
CA LEU A 190 4.97 2.29 -12.98
C LEU A 190 6.22 3.11 -12.65
N VAL A 191 6.66 3.07 -11.39
CA VAL A 191 7.92 3.69 -10.96
C VAL A 191 9.12 3.08 -11.70
N GLY A 192 9.17 1.76 -11.82
CA GLY A 192 10.20 1.06 -12.58
C GLY A 192 10.25 1.50 -14.04
N VAL A 193 9.09 1.57 -14.69
CA VAL A 193 8.92 1.98 -16.09
C VAL A 193 9.29 3.45 -16.29
N MET A 194 8.91 4.33 -15.36
CA MET A 194 9.31 5.74 -15.37
C MET A 194 10.84 5.86 -15.40
N TRP A 195 11.52 5.20 -14.47
CA TRP A 195 12.98 5.27 -14.39
C TRP A 195 13.67 4.61 -15.58
N ARG A 196 13.14 3.48 -16.08
CA ARG A 196 13.62 2.82 -17.30
C ARG A 196 13.46 3.70 -18.54
N TYR A 197 12.38 4.45 -18.66
CA TYR A 197 12.22 5.42 -19.73
C TYR A 197 13.22 6.57 -19.61
N ILE A 198 13.41 7.11 -18.40
CA ILE A 198 14.38 8.18 -18.13
C ILE A 198 15.81 7.74 -18.51
N ASP A 199 16.16 6.48 -18.26
CA ASP A 199 17.46 5.90 -18.57
C ASP A 199 17.64 5.54 -20.05
N GLU A 200 16.72 4.74 -20.60
CA GLU A 200 16.88 4.13 -21.92
C GLU A 200 16.32 4.99 -23.05
N ARG A 201 15.42 5.93 -22.76
CA ARG A 201 14.72 6.78 -23.74
C ARG A 201 13.95 6.03 -24.82
N LYS A 202 13.58 4.76 -24.57
CA LYS A 202 12.85 3.91 -25.51
C LYS A 202 11.34 4.06 -25.33
N ASN A 203 10.62 4.29 -26.43
CA ASN A 203 9.16 4.49 -26.41
C ASN A 203 8.36 3.31 -25.86
N ARG A 204 8.90 2.08 -25.89
CA ARG A 204 8.26 0.89 -25.28
C ARG A 204 7.86 1.11 -23.82
N TRP A 205 8.65 1.90 -23.08
CA TRP A 205 8.38 2.21 -21.68
C TRP A 205 7.22 3.19 -21.53
N LEU A 206 6.98 4.08 -22.50
CA LEU A 206 5.81 4.94 -22.50
C LEU A 206 4.53 4.14 -22.77
N TYR A 207 4.57 3.16 -23.67
CA TYR A 207 3.43 2.29 -23.96
C TYR A 207 3.10 1.35 -22.79
N LEU A 208 4.14 0.76 -22.17
CA LEU A 208 3.95 -0.03 -20.96
C LEU A 208 3.46 0.84 -19.79
N GLY A 209 3.96 2.07 -19.67
CA GLY A 209 3.47 3.05 -18.70
C GLY A 209 1.99 3.35 -18.91
N ALA A 210 1.56 3.57 -20.15
CA ALA A 210 0.15 3.80 -20.48
C ALA A 210 -0.75 2.60 -20.09
N ALA A 211 -0.29 1.37 -20.36
CA ALA A 211 -1.00 0.17 -19.96
C ALA A 211 -1.14 0.05 -18.43
N ILE A 212 -0.05 0.28 -17.68
CA ILE A 212 -0.07 0.22 -16.21
C ILE A 212 -0.96 1.32 -15.61
N ILE A 213 -0.94 2.52 -16.19
CA ILE A 213 -1.81 3.63 -15.75
C ILE A 213 -3.28 3.27 -15.96
N ALA A 214 -3.64 2.70 -17.11
CA ALA A 214 -4.99 2.23 -17.37
C ALA A 214 -5.41 1.13 -16.38
N LEU A 215 -4.56 0.11 -16.18
CA LEU A 215 -4.82 -0.98 -15.23
C LEU A 215 -5.04 -0.45 -13.81
N GLY A 216 -4.22 0.50 -13.36
CA GLY A 216 -4.39 1.15 -12.05
C GLY A 216 -5.74 1.85 -11.91
N PHE A 217 -6.16 2.64 -12.90
CA PHE A 217 -7.46 3.30 -12.88
C PHE A 217 -8.64 2.33 -12.97
N THR A 218 -8.48 1.21 -13.67
CA THR A 218 -9.50 0.14 -13.70
C THR A 218 -9.49 -0.74 -12.45
N THR A 219 -8.60 -0.49 -11.49
CA THR A 219 -8.47 -1.26 -10.24
C THR A 219 -8.97 -0.48 -9.04
N LYS A 220 -8.38 0.70 -8.77
CA LYS A 220 -8.72 1.48 -7.56
C LYS A 220 -8.36 2.95 -7.68
N GLU A 221 -9.15 3.79 -7.01
CA GLU A 221 -9.01 5.25 -6.94
C GLU A 221 -7.69 5.70 -6.28
N THR A 222 -7.02 4.82 -5.54
CA THR A 222 -5.65 5.07 -5.05
C THR A 222 -4.67 5.40 -6.18
N GLN A 223 -5.00 5.04 -7.43
CA GLN A 223 -4.23 5.47 -8.60
C GLN A 223 -4.14 7.00 -8.75
N TYR A 224 -5.17 7.76 -8.36
CA TYR A 224 -5.10 9.23 -8.37
C TYR A 224 -3.99 9.74 -7.44
N ILE A 225 -3.84 9.13 -6.26
CA ILE A 225 -2.76 9.45 -5.31
C ILE A 225 -1.40 9.10 -5.91
N VAL A 226 -1.26 7.93 -6.54
CA VAL A 226 -0.02 7.51 -7.19
C VAL A 226 0.40 8.52 -8.27
N ILE A 227 -0.52 8.90 -9.16
CA ILE A 227 -0.26 9.89 -10.21
C ILE A 227 0.09 11.26 -9.61
N ALA A 228 -0.59 11.70 -8.55
CA ALA A 228 -0.29 12.97 -7.88
C ALA A 228 1.10 12.99 -7.24
N VAL A 229 1.52 11.91 -6.56
CA VAL A 229 2.85 11.81 -5.93
C VAL A 229 3.95 11.75 -7.00
N LEU A 230 3.79 10.96 -8.06
CA LEU A 230 4.78 10.91 -9.14
C LEU A 230 4.81 12.23 -9.93
N GLY A 231 3.65 12.82 -10.21
CA GLY A 231 3.50 14.09 -10.90
C GLY A 231 4.13 15.24 -10.13
N SER A 232 3.91 15.33 -8.82
CA SER A 232 4.53 16.35 -7.97
C SER A 232 6.05 16.21 -7.91
N TYR A 233 6.60 14.99 -7.80
CA TYR A 233 8.04 14.78 -7.91
C TYR A 233 8.57 15.26 -9.26
N LEU A 234 7.98 14.80 -10.36
CA LEU A 234 8.44 15.13 -11.71
C LEU A 234 8.34 16.64 -11.96
N LEU A 235 7.27 17.30 -11.49
CA LEU A 235 7.09 18.75 -11.56
C LEU A 235 8.30 19.49 -10.97
N THR A 236 8.81 19.07 -9.82
CA THR A 236 10.04 19.67 -9.23
C THR A 236 11.27 19.50 -10.12
N GLN A 237 11.36 18.40 -10.87
CA GLN A 237 12.50 18.10 -11.74
C GLN A 237 12.43 18.83 -13.09
N VAL A 238 11.21 19.11 -13.57
CA VAL A 238 10.98 19.62 -14.94
C VAL A 238 10.48 21.06 -14.95
N TRP A 239 10.34 21.70 -13.78
CA TRP A 239 9.85 23.08 -13.64
C TRP A 239 10.57 24.08 -14.55
N GLY A 240 11.88 23.93 -14.73
CA GLY A 240 12.65 24.76 -15.66
C GLY A 240 12.17 24.63 -17.12
N GLU A 241 11.98 23.40 -17.59
CA GLU A 241 11.50 23.12 -18.96
C GLU A 241 10.03 23.56 -19.14
N LEU A 242 9.19 23.36 -18.12
CA LEU A 242 7.81 23.84 -18.12
C LEU A 242 7.72 25.36 -18.18
N LYS A 243 8.56 26.07 -17.41
CA LYS A 243 8.66 27.53 -17.45
C LYS A 243 9.08 28.03 -18.84
N GLU A 244 10.05 27.38 -19.47
CA GLU A 244 10.46 27.70 -20.85
C GLU A 244 9.33 27.48 -21.85
N TRP A 245 8.59 26.38 -21.72
CA TRP A 245 7.43 26.09 -22.56
C TRP A 245 6.30 27.12 -22.36
N LEU A 246 5.97 27.47 -21.12
CA LEU A 246 4.97 28.49 -20.81
C LEU A 246 5.32 29.87 -21.40
N TYR A 247 6.61 30.20 -21.48
CA TYR A 247 7.08 31.41 -22.16
C TYR A 247 7.33 31.24 -23.67
N ALA A 248 6.86 30.15 -24.27
CA ALA A 248 7.03 29.80 -25.68
C ALA A 248 8.51 29.79 -26.14
N ARG A 249 9.45 29.56 -25.22
CA ARG A 249 10.89 29.45 -25.48
C ARG A 249 11.32 28.04 -25.85
N ARG A 250 10.44 27.05 -25.63
CA ARG A 250 10.68 25.63 -25.88
C ARG A 250 9.41 24.93 -26.33
N SER A 251 9.55 24.00 -27.27
CA SER A 251 8.43 23.19 -27.73
C SER A 251 8.25 21.93 -26.86
N LEU A 252 7.03 21.38 -26.79
CA LEU A 252 6.77 20.13 -26.05
C LEU A 252 7.59 18.95 -26.63
N SER A 253 7.81 18.92 -27.94
CA SER A 253 8.57 17.85 -28.60
C SER A 253 10.05 17.78 -28.18
N GLU A 254 10.60 18.89 -27.68
CA GLU A 254 11.97 19.02 -27.16
C GLU A 254 12.11 18.62 -25.68
N PHE A 255 11.04 18.17 -25.03
CA PHE A 255 11.05 17.82 -23.62
C PHE A 255 11.99 16.66 -23.32
N SER A 256 12.75 16.80 -22.23
CA SER A 256 13.62 15.73 -21.72
C SER A 256 12.83 14.45 -21.42
N PRO A 257 13.49 13.30 -21.18
CA PRO A 257 12.79 12.07 -20.80
C PRO A 257 11.93 12.23 -19.52
N ALA A 258 12.38 12.97 -18.51
CA ALA A 258 11.57 13.22 -17.31
C ALA A 258 10.33 14.06 -17.64
N ALA A 259 10.50 15.13 -18.42
CA ALA A 259 9.39 16.00 -18.84
C ALA A 259 8.42 15.28 -19.79
N SER A 260 8.93 14.42 -20.66
CA SER A 260 8.14 13.53 -21.53
C SER A 260 7.28 12.55 -20.72
N PHE A 261 7.81 11.97 -19.65
CA PHE A 261 7.02 11.07 -18.78
C PHE A 261 5.99 11.85 -17.96
N PHE A 262 6.33 13.05 -17.49
CA PHE A 262 5.38 13.97 -16.85
C PHE A 262 4.21 14.31 -17.77
N VAL A 263 4.48 14.64 -19.04
CA VAL A 263 3.44 14.87 -20.04
C VAL A 263 2.59 13.61 -20.22
N LEU A 264 3.20 12.42 -20.36
CA LEU A 264 2.45 11.15 -20.49
C LEU A 264 1.44 10.94 -19.35
N ILE A 265 1.89 10.97 -18.09
CA ILE A 265 0.99 10.75 -16.95
C ILE A 265 -0.10 11.82 -16.87
N THR A 266 0.23 13.06 -17.25
CA THR A 266 -0.71 14.18 -17.25
C THR A 266 -1.79 13.96 -18.30
N VAL A 267 -1.42 13.74 -19.57
CA VAL A 267 -2.40 13.63 -20.65
C VAL A 267 -3.28 12.39 -20.49
N LEU A 268 -2.76 11.26 -20.00
CA LEU A 268 -3.58 10.06 -19.79
C LEU A 268 -4.54 10.18 -18.60
N SER A 269 -4.16 10.92 -17.56
CA SER A 269 -4.99 11.06 -16.35
C SER A 269 -5.92 12.26 -16.40
N LEU A 270 -5.62 13.28 -17.22
CA LEU A 270 -6.36 14.55 -17.26
C LEU A 270 -7.87 14.35 -17.50
N PRO A 271 -8.35 13.54 -18.46
CA PRO A 271 -9.79 13.34 -18.65
C PRO A 271 -10.50 12.82 -17.39
N LEU A 272 -9.83 11.94 -16.64
CA LEU A 272 -10.34 11.32 -15.41
C LEU A 272 -10.30 12.28 -14.20
N LEU A 273 -9.53 13.37 -14.29
CA LEU A 273 -9.47 14.41 -13.27
C LEU A 273 -10.59 15.44 -13.42
N ALA A 274 -11.41 15.40 -14.49
CA ALA A 274 -12.51 16.35 -14.68
C ALA A 274 -13.49 16.37 -13.49
N ALA A 275 -13.73 15.21 -12.86
CA ALA A 275 -14.57 15.09 -11.67
C ALA A 275 -13.99 15.82 -10.43
N SER A 276 -12.70 16.17 -10.40
CA SER A 276 -12.11 16.93 -9.27
C SER A 276 -12.69 18.34 -9.14
N VAL A 277 -13.35 18.87 -10.19
CA VAL A 277 -14.08 20.14 -10.13
C VAL A 277 -15.23 20.07 -9.10
N ALA A 278 -15.71 18.88 -8.77
CA ALA A 278 -16.72 18.66 -7.72
C ALA A 278 -16.27 19.17 -6.33
N ILE A 279 -14.97 19.34 -6.08
CA ILE A 279 -14.47 19.97 -4.85
C ILE A 279 -15.03 21.40 -4.67
N PHE A 280 -15.32 22.10 -5.77
CA PHE A 280 -15.85 23.47 -5.77
C PHE A 280 -17.37 23.53 -5.94
N GLN A 281 -18.07 22.39 -5.90
CA GLN A 281 -19.50 22.32 -6.24
C GLN A 281 -20.39 23.18 -5.34
N ASN A 282 -20.05 23.28 -4.04
CA ASN A 282 -20.76 24.12 -3.07
C ASN A 282 -20.64 25.62 -3.41
N THR A 283 -19.46 26.05 -3.89
CA THR A 283 -19.25 27.44 -4.35
C THR A 283 -20.00 27.74 -5.65
N LEU A 284 -20.14 26.73 -6.51
CA LEU A 284 -20.80 26.85 -7.81
C LEU A 284 -22.33 26.68 -7.73
N GLY A 285 -22.88 26.21 -6.61
CA GLY A 285 -24.31 25.97 -6.45
C GLY A 285 -24.87 24.88 -7.36
N ILE A 286 -24.03 23.93 -7.80
CA ILE A 286 -24.39 22.82 -8.68
C ILE A 286 -23.92 21.51 -8.06
N THR A 287 -24.65 20.40 -8.28
CA THR A 287 -24.26 19.09 -7.76
C THR A 287 -23.50 18.30 -8.84
N LEU A 288 -22.18 18.17 -8.67
CA LEU A 288 -21.28 17.45 -9.59
C LEU A 288 -20.91 16.05 -9.08
N ALA A 289 -20.85 15.88 -7.77
CA ALA A 289 -20.74 14.61 -7.06
C ALA A 289 -21.74 14.61 -5.90
N ALA A 290 -22.81 13.82 -6.04
CA ALA A 290 -23.83 13.67 -5.02
C ALA A 290 -23.29 12.99 -3.76
N GLU A 291 -23.69 13.49 -2.59
CA GLU A 291 -23.40 12.88 -1.29
C GLU A 291 -24.17 11.56 -1.12
N ASP A 292 -23.72 10.76 -0.15
CA ASP A 292 -24.33 9.47 0.14
C ASP A 292 -25.71 9.62 0.77
N GLY A 293 -26.64 8.73 0.43
CA GLY A 293 -27.98 8.68 1.03
C GLY A 293 -29.03 9.62 0.42
N ILE A 294 -28.74 10.29 -0.70
CA ILE A 294 -29.75 11.10 -1.42
C ILE A 294 -30.69 10.17 -2.21
N PRO A 295 -32.02 10.16 -1.93
CA PRO A 295 -32.93 9.24 -2.60
C PRO A 295 -32.97 9.42 -4.12
N GLY A 296 -32.80 8.31 -4.85
CA GLY A 296 -32.88 8.29 -6.32
C GLY A 296 -31.65 8.83 -7.06
N ILE A 297 -30.58 9.20 -6.35
CA ILE A 297 -29.33 9.68 -6.95
C ILE A 297 -28.19 8.80 -6.47
N VAL A 298 -27.38 8.32 -7.41
CA VAL A 298 -26.25 7.44 -7.07
C VAL A 298 -25.10 8.29 -6.54
N THR A 299 -24.51 7.89 -5.42
CA THR A 299 -23.40 8.59 -4.78
C THR A 299 -22.25 8.84 -5.77
N GLY A 300 -21.72 10.06 -5.76
CA GLY A 300 -20.65 10.49 -6.67
C GLY A 300 -21.09 10.89 -8.08
N SER A 301 -22.38 10.77 -8.43
CA SER A 301 -22.88 11.21 -9.75
C SER A 301 -23.26 12.70 -9.77
N PRO A 302 -23.24 13.36 -10.94
CA PRO A 302 -23.89 14.65 -11.12
C PRO A 302 -25.40 14.57 -10.93
N ASN A 303 -26.05 15.70 -10.67
CA ASN A 303 -27.51 15.81 -10.62
C ASN A 303 -28.02 17.07 -11.32
N GLY A 304 -29.21 17.00 -11.93
CA GLY A 304 -29.86 18.12 -12.62
C GLY A 304 -28.95 18.77 -13.67
N VAL A 305 -28.78 20.10 -13.58
CA VAL A 305 -27.89 20.88 -14.46
C VAL A 305 -26.42 20.43 -14.38
N GLY A 306 -26.04 19.79 -13.26
CA GLY A 306 -24.70 19.23 -13.06
C GLY A 306 -24.28 18.23 -14.14
N TRP A 307 -25.22 17.50 -14.76
CA TRP A 307 -24.91 16.59 -15.87
C TRP A 307 -24.34 17.30 -17.09
N ASN A 308 -24.95 18.42 -17.49
CA ASN A 308 -24.49 19.20 -18.64
C ASN A 308 -23.11 19.79 -18.37
N VAL A 309 -22.87 20.27 -17.15
CA VAL A 309 -21.58 20.79 -16.72
C VAL A 309 -20.52 19.69 -16.70
N ALA A 310 -20.85 18.51 -16.16
CA ALA A 310 -19.95 17.37 -16.09
C ALA A 310 -19.52 16.88 -17.48
N ILE A 311 -20.47 16.74 -18.41
CA ILE A 311 -20.17 16.36 -19.81
C ILE A 311 -19.30 17.42 -20.48
N GLY A 312 -19.62 18.71 -20.30
CA GLY A 312 -18.83 19.81 -20.82
C GLY A 312 -17.40 19.81 -20.29
N LEU A 313 -17.22 19.64 -18.98
CA LEU A 313 -15.90 19.55 -18.33
C LEU A 313 -15.13 18.32 -18.81
N GLY A 314 -15.77 17.15 -18.90
CA GLY A 314 -15.16 15.94 -19.43
C GLY A 314 -14.66 16.14 -20.86
N ALA A 315 -15.47 16.76 -21.72
CA ALA A 315 -15.09 17.08 -23.10
C ALA A 315 -13.93 18.08 -23.17
N ILE A 316 -13.92 19.11 -22.33
CA ILE A 316 -12.84 20.12 -22.27
C ILE A 316 -11.53 19.46 -21.82
N PHE A 317 -11.55 18.65 -20.77
CA PHE A 317 -10.34 18.00 -20.24
C PHE A 317 -9.81 16.94 -21.22
N LEU A 318 -10.71 16.22 -21.92
CA LEU A 318 -10.34 15.33 -23.01
C LEU A 318 -9.72 16.09 -24.18
N ALA A 319 -10.31 17.19 -24.62
CA ALA A 319 -9.77 18.01 -25.70
C ALA A 319 -8.39 18.59 -25.34
N ALA A 320 -8.21 19.04 -24.10
CA ALA A 320 -6.92 19.51 -23.59
C ALA A 320 -5.87 18.39 -23.58
N SER A 321 -6.25 17.19 -23.13
CA SER A 321 -5.39 16.00 -23.17
C SER A 321 -4.93 15.67 -24.59
N LEU A 322 -5.88 15.59 -25.54
CA LEU A 322 -5.60 15.31 -26.94
C LEU A 322 -4.73 16.40 -27.58
N GLY A 323 -5.00 17.68 -27.27
CA GLY A 323 -4.22 18.82 -27.75
C GLY A 323 -2.78 18.80 -27.25
N LEU A 324 -2.56 18.65 -25.94
CA LEU A 324 -1.23 18.53 -25.35
C LEU A 324 -0.47 17.32 -25.91
N GLY A 325 -1.14 16.18 -26.04
CA GLY A 325 -0.56 14.98 -26.62
C GLY A 325 -0.17 15.13 -28.09
N TRP A 326 -0.98 15.85 -28.88
CA TRP A 326 -0.73 16.13 -30.29
C TRP A 326 0.54 16.97 -30.51
N PHE A 327 0.73 18.04 -29.72
CA PHE A 327 1.88 18.93 -29.83
C PHE A 327 3.15 18.38 -29.17
N TRP A 328 3.05 17.38 -28.30
CA TRP A 328 4.20 16.73 -27.68
C TRP A 328 4.92 15.76 -28.62
N LYS A 329 4.36 14.56 -28.82
CA LYS A 329 4.94 13.49 -29.64
C LYS A 329 3.83 12.69 -30.27
N ARG A 330 3.14 13.28 -31.25
CA ARG A 330 1.89 12.78 -31.84
C ARG A 330 1.82 11.26 -32.02
N THR A 331 2.81 10.64 -32.68
CA THR A 331 2.79 9.18 -32.94
C THR A 331 2.89 8.35 -31.67
N VAL A 332 3.76 8.76 -30.75
CA VAL A 332 3.95 8.10 -29.44
C VAL A 332 2.71 8.30 -28.57
N PHE A 333 2.15 9.50 -28.56
CA PHE A 333 0.94 9.82 -27.82
C PHE A 333 -0.25 9.00 -28.33
N LEU A 334 -0.50 8.98 -29.64
CA LEU A 334 -1.63 8.22 -30.20
C LEU A 334 -1.53 6.73 -29.88
N ALA A 335 -0.34 6.14 -29.95
CA ALA A 335 -0.13 4.74 -29.57
C ALA A 335 -0.33 4.52 -28.06
N ALA A 336 0.21 5.38 -27.21
CA ALA A 336 0.04 5.29 -25.76
C ALA A 336 -1.44 5.49 -25.34
N PHE A 337 -2.11 6.49 -25.92
CA PHE A 337 -3.52 6.77 -25.68
C PHE A 337 -4.40 5.63 -26.19
N ALA A 338 -4.10 5.03 -27.35
CA ALA A 338 -4.82 3.85 -27.83
C ALA A 338 -4.68 2.65 -26.88
N VAL A 339 -3.47 2.38 -26.37
CA VAL A 339 -3.25 1.33 -25.36
C VAL A 339 -4.05 1.61 -24.09
N PHE A 340 -3.97 2.85 -23.59
CA PHE A 340 -4.71 3.27 -22.40
C PHE A 340 -6.22 3.13 -22.59
N ALA A 341 -6.76 3.74 -23.65
CA ALA A 341 -8.17 3.76 -23.96
C ALA A 341 -8.71 2.35 -24.22
N PHE A 342 -7.96 1.49 -24.90
CA PHE A 342 -8.36 0.10 -25.13
C PHE A 342 -8.55 -0.64 -23.81
N ILE A 343 -7.56 -0.61 -22.91
CA ILE A 343 -7.66 -1.30 -21.60
C ILE A 343 -8.80 -0.71 -20.77
N PHE A 344 -8.83 0.62 -20.65
CA PHE A 344 -9.83 1.33 -19.85
C PHE A 344 -11.25 1.06 -20.34
N VAL A 345 -11.51 1.24 -21.64
CA VAL A 345 -12.84 1.04 -22.22
C VAL A 345 -13.24 -0.43 -22.14
N MET A 346 -12.37 -1.37 -22.48
CA MET A 346 -12.73 -2.80 -22.46
C MET A 346 -13.08 -3.28 -21.04
N ILE A 347 -12.31 -2.88 -20.03
CA ILE A 347 -12.58 -3.30 -18.65
C ILE A 347 -13.82 -2.61 -18.09
N PHE A 348 -13.95 -1.28 -18.22
CA PHE A 348 -15.11 -0.58 -17.67
C PHE A 348 -16.40 -0.86 -18.43
N SER A 349 -16.34 -1.14 -19.74
CA SER A 349 -17.54 -1.53 -20.50
C SER A 349 -17.94 -2.99 -20.31
N ASN A 350 -17.27 -3.73 -19.42
CA ASN A 350 -17.43 -5.18 -19.24
C ASN A 350 -17.35 -5.91 -20.60
N PHE A 351 -16.27 -5.65 -21.34
CA PHE A 351 -15.99 -6.15 -22.70
C PHE A 351 -17.12 -5.87 -23.71
N GLY A 352 -17.78 -4.71 -23.57
CA GLY A 352 -18.84 -4.23 -24.46
C GLY A 352 -20.26 -4.59 -24.03
N SER A 353 -20.43 -5.41 -22.98
CA SER A 353 -21.77 -5.76 -22.47
C SER A 353 -22.46 -4.60 -21.74
N TYR A 354 -21.70 -3.67 -21.16
CA TYR A 354 -22.23 -2.50 -20.45
C TYR A 354 -21.44 -1.20 -20.78
N PRO A 355 -21.66 -0.58 -21.95
CA PRO A 355 -20.90 0.61 -22.37
C PRO A 355 -20.99 1.80 -21.41
N ALA A 356 -22.08 1.93 -20.66
CA ALA A 356 -22.27 3.00 -19.67
C ALA A 356 -21.23 2.96 -18.53
N GLY A 357 -20.59 1.80 -18.29
CA GLY A 357 -19.52 1.64 -17.32
C GLY A 357 -18.30 2.53 -17.61
N VAL A 358 -18.06 2.92 -18.86
CA VAL A 358 -17.00 3.89 -19.21
C VAL A 358 -17.28 5.27 -18.59
N GLY A 359 -18.55 5.68 -18.54
CA GLY A 359 -18.97 6.96 -17.95
C GLY A 359 -18.81 6.96 -16.43
N SER A 360 -19.28 5.91 -15.76
CA SER A 360 -19.10 5.76 -14.31
C SER A 360 -17.62 5.63 -13.94
N GLY A 361 -16.83 4.88 -14.72
CA GLY A 361 -15.38 4.80 -14.56
C GLY A 361 -14.66 6.14 -14.72
N SER A 362 -15.12 6.98 -15.66
CA SER A 362 -14.47 8.26 -15.99
C SER A 362 -14.82 9.40 -15.03
N TRP A 363 -16.05 9.41 -14.50
CA TRP A 363 -16.53 10.47 -13.62
C TRP A 363 -16.82 9.99 -12.21
N GLN A 364 -17.65 8.96 -12.10
CA GLN A 364 -18.21 8.54 -10.81
C GLN A 364 -17.18 7.90 -9.89
N SER A 365 -16.11 7.27 -10.38
CA SER A 365 -15.02 6.74 -9.53
C SER A 365 -14.42 7.83 -8.63
N LEU A 366 -13.97 8.94 -9.23
CA LEU A 366 -13.42 10.07 -8.48
C LEU A 366 -14.52 10.86 -7.76
N GLY A 367 -15.69 11.05 -8.38
CA GLY A 367 -16.83 11.72 -7.76
C GLY A 367 -17.27 11.02 -6.47
N TYR A 368 -17.33 9.68 -6.48
CA TYR A 368 -17.64 8.86 -5.32
C TYR A 368 -16.59 9.02 -4.23
N TRP A 369 -15.31 8.95 -4.59
CA TRP A 369 -14.22 9.14 -3.63
C TRP A 369 -14.22 10.52 -2.99
N ILE A 370 -14.58 11.58 -3.73
CA ILE A 370 -14.76 12.94 -3.22
C ILE A 370 -15.95 13.00 -2.27
N ALA A 371 -17.10 12.45 -2.66
CA ALA A 371 -18.31 12.41 -1.83
C ALA A 371 -18.11 11.64 -0.51
N GLN A 372 -17.22 10.65 -0.50
CA GLN A 372 -16.91 9.84 0.69
C GLN A 372 -15.80 10.42 1.59
N GLN A 373 -15.10 11.48 1.18
CA GLN A 373 -14.04 12.08 2.04
C GLN A 373 -14.59 12.49 3.40
N ASP A 374 -15.78 13.07 3.40
CA ASP A 374 -16.45 13.63 4.58
C ASP A 374 -17.09 12.59 5.50
N VAL A 375 -17.34 11.38 4.98
CA VAL A 375 -17.80 10.23 5.77
C VAL A 375 -16.65 9.70 6.63
N ALA A 376 -15.41 9.88 6.16
CA ALA A 376 -14.18 9.48 6.85
C ALA A 376 -14.25 8.03 7.36
N ARG A 377 -14.54 7.08 6.46
CA ARG A 377 -14.66 5.65 6.81
C ARG A 377 -13.45 5.19 7.63
N GLY A 378 -13.73 4.53 8.76
CA GLY A 378 -12.74 4.07 9.74
C GLY A 378 -12.21 5.15 10.69
N ASN A 379 -12.37 6.44 10.38
CA ASN A 379 -12.05 7.62 11.19
C ASN A 379 -10.81 7.47 12.10
N GLN A 380 -9.69 7.04 11.52
CA GLN A 380 -8.47 6.71 12.28
C GLN A 380 -7.59 7.95 12.55
N PRO A 381 -6.83 7.96 13.66
CA PRO A 381 -5.93 9.06 14.01
C PRO A 381 -4.76 9.21 13.02
N TRP A 382 -4.10 10.37 13.05
CA TRP A 382 -2.98 10.68 12.14
C TRP A 382 -1.76 9.74 12.31
N TYR A 383 -1.59 9.13 13.49
CA TYR A 383 -0.52 8.17 13.78
C TYR A 383 -0.90 6.70 13.47
N TYR A 384 -2.08 6.44 12.87
CA TYR A 384 -2.58 5.09 12.60
C TYR A 384 -1.59 4.22 11.80
N TYR A 385 -1.10 4.73 10.67
CA TYR A 385 -0.13 3.97 9.85
C TYR A 385 1.24 3.84 10.50
N PHE A 386 1.58 4.72 11.45
CA PHE A 386 2.79 4.57 12.26
C PHE A 386 2.66 3.38 13.23
N ILE A 387 1.50 3.21 13.88
CA ILE A 387 1.20 2.05 14.73
C ILE A 387 1.23 0.75 13.91
N LEU A 388 0.55 0.72 12.76
CA LEU A 388 0.57 -0.45 11.88
C LEU A 388 2.01 -0.77 11.41
N GLY A 389 2.73 0.25 10.93
CA GLY A 389 4.09 0.09 10.46
C GLY A 389 5.03 -0.43 11.54
N SER A 390 4.92 0.05 12.78
CA SER A 390 5.80 -0.37 13.88
C SER A 390 5.56 -1.81 14.33
N VAL A 391 4.36 -2.36 14.11
CA VAL A 391 4.03 -3.76 14.45
C VAL A 391 4.40 -4.72 13.31
N TYR A 392 4.09 -4.37 12.06
CA TYR A 392 4.19 -5.30 10.93
C TYR A 392 5.38 -5.06 10.01
N GLU A 393 5.84 -3.81 9.90
CA GLU A 393 6.80 -3.39 8.86
C GLU A 393 8.02 -2.68 9.47
N PHE A 394 8.33 -2.99 10.72
CA PHE A 394 9.42 -2.39 11.47
C PHE A 394 10.79 -2.65 10.83
N LEU A 395 11.00 -3.76 10.13
CA LEU A 395 12.27 -4.05 9.46
C LEU A 395 12.58 -3.04 8.34
N PRO A 396 11.77 -2.91 7.26
CA PRO A 396 12.05 -1.92 6.22
C PRO A 396 11.99 -0.49 6.76
N LEU A 397 11.09 -0.18 7.72
CA LEU A 397 11.03 1.14 8.37
C LEU A 397 12.30 1.48 9.14
N THR A 398 12.86 0.53 9.89
CA THR A 398 14.11 0.75 10.66
C THR A 398 15.29 0.99 9.71
N ILE A 399 15.41 0.20 8.64
CA ILE A 399 16.46 0.38 7.64
C ILE A 399 16.33 1.77 7.00
N ALA A 400 15.12 2.16 6.58
CA ALA A 400 14.85 3.45 5.96
C ALA A 400 15.14 4.62 6.92
N LEU A 401 14.70 4.53 8.18
CA LEU A 401 14.92 5.57 9.18
C LEU A 401 16.41 5.77 9.46
N VAL A 402 17.15 4.68 9.71
CA VAL A 402 18.60 4.72 9.94
C VAL A 402 19.33 5.30 8.71
N ALA A 403 18.90 4.95 7.50
CA ALA A 403 19.45 5.48 6.27
C ALA A 403 19.23 6.99 6.12
N VAL A 404 18.01 7.48 6.37
CA VAL A 404 17.69 8.91 6.32
C VAL A 404 18.53 9.69 7.33
N VAL A 405 18.63 9.19 8.56
CA VAL A 405 19.47 9.81 9.62
C VAL A 405 20.94 9.85 9.20
N TYR A 406 21.48 8.74 8.71
CA TYR A 406 22.85 8.65 8.22
C TYR A 406 23.12 9.63 7.06
N TYR A 407 22.24 9.67 6.06
CA TYR A 407 22.36 10.59 4.93
C TYR A 407 22.18 12.04 5.35
N GLY A 408 21.36 12.32 6.37
CA GLY A 408 21.21 13.63 7.00
C GLY A 408 22.56 14.14 7.53
N PHE A 409 23.21 13.35 8.40
CA PHE A 409 24.53 13.69 8.94
C PHE A 409 25.59 13.86 7.84
N LYS A 410 25.60 12.96 6.85
CA LYS A 410 26.56 13.01 5.73
C LYS A 410 26.39 14.24 4.83
N SER A 411 25.20 14.83 4.79
CA SER A 411 24.86 15.92 3.87
C SER A 411 25.23 17.33 4.40
N GLY A 412 25.72 17.43 5.64
CA GLY A 412 26.14 18.67 6.29
C GLY A 412 24.97 19.45 6.90
N PHE A 413 25.05 20.79 6.92
CA PHE A 413 24.09 21.62 7.65
C PHE A 413 22.72 21.79 6.95
N ARG A 414 22.63 21.63 5.63
CA ARG A 414 21.38 21.94 4.87
C ARG A 414 20.15 21.15 5.34
N PRO A 415 20.23 19.82 5.54
CA PRO A 415 19.08 19.06 6.06
C PRO A 415 18.75 19.40 7.51
N LEU A 416 19.70 19.90 8.30
CA LEU A 416 19.46 20.29 9.69
C LEU A 416 18.44 21.43 9.78
N ILE A 417 18.37 22.30 8.77
CA ILE A 417 17.34 23.35 8.70
C ILE A 417 15.95 22.72 8.57
N SER A 418 15.78 21.79 7.62
CA SER A 418 14.50 21.08 7.46
C SER A 418 14.14 20.29 8.70
N ILE A 419 15.10 19.59 9.31
CA ILE A 419 14.89 18.83 10.56
C ILE A 419 14.48 19.77 11.70
N ALA A 420 15.18 20.89 11.88
CA ALA A 420 14.86 21.87 12.92
C ALA A 420 13.45 22.47 12.74
N LEU A 421 13.05 22.79 11.50
CA LEU A 421 11.72 23.28 11.19
C LEU A 421 10.64 22.22 11.44
N ILE A 422 10.89 20.95 11.09
CA ILE A 422 10.01 19.83 11.40
C ILE A 422 9.85 19.69 12.93
N THR A 423 10.97 19.66 13.67
CA THR A 423 10.95 19.52 15.13
C THR A 423 10.24 20.69 15.80
N LEU A 424 10.55 21.93 15.41
CA LEU A 424 9.90 23.11 15.96
C LEU A 424 8.40 23.13 15.65
N GLY A 425 8.02 22.78 14.42
CA GLY A 425 6.62 22.68 14.03
C GLY A 425 5.86 21.62 14.84
N PHE A 426 6.45 20.44 15.06
CA PHE A 426 5.84 19.43 15.93
C PHE A 426 5.77 19.85 17.40
N ILE A 427 6.75 20.58 17.93
CA ILE A 427 6.69 21.14 19.28
C ILE A 427 5.50 22.10 19.42
N VAL A 428 5.26 22.95 18.41
CA VAL A 428 4.09 23.83 18.39
C VAL A 428 2.80 23.02 18.29
N LEU A 429 2.74 22.02 17.40
CA LEU A 429 1.56 21.14 17.22
C LEU A 429 1.25 20.30 18.46
N ALA A 430 2.25 19.95 19.26
CA ALA A 430 2.07 19.22 20.51
C ALA A 430 1.58 20.10 21.67
N ASN A 431 1.53 21.43 21.49
CA ASN A 431 0.99 22.35 22.48
C ASN A 431 -0.48 22.64 22.19
N ASP A 432 -1.37 21.99 22.96
CA ASP A 432 -2.82 22.05 22.77
C ASP A 432 -3.35 23.49 22.76
N ASN A 433 -2.86 24.33 23.68
CA ASN A 433 -3.31 25.72 23.83
C ASN A 433 -2.95 26.62 22.64
N LEU A 434 -1.89 26.29 21.90
CA LEU A 434 -1.44 27.07 20.74
C LEU A 434 -2.06 26.56 19.45
N SER A 435 -2.19 25.23 19.33
CA SER A 435 -2.50 24.58 18.06
C SER A 435 -3.96 24.25 17.87
N PHE A 436 -4.73 24.10 18.94
CA PHE A 436 -6.13 23.70 18.88
C PHE A 436 -7.03 24.69 19.63
N GLN A 437 -8.26 24.82 19.14
CA GLN A 437 -9.34 25.57 19.78
C GLN A 437 -10.66 24.82 19.57
N ASN A 438 -11.62 24.99 20.48
CA ASN A 438 -12.95 24.40 20.31
C ASN A 438 -13.67 25.09 19.14
N GLY A 439 -14.10 24.30 18.16
CA GLY A 439 -14.88 24.77 17.01
C GLY A 439 -16.08 23.87 16.75
N LEU A 440 -17.13 24.45 16.16
CA LEU A 440 -18.30 23.69 15.71
C LEU A 440 -18.04 23.13 14.31
N VAL A 441 -17.92 21.82 14.19
CA VAL A 441 -17.79 21.10 12.91
C VAL A 441 -19.02 20.21 12.74
N LYS A 442 -19.86 20.52 11.75
CA LYS A 442 -21.13 19.79 11.48
C LYS A 442 -22.06 19.69 12.70
N GLY A 443 -22.06 20.70 13.57
CA GLY A 443 -22.93 20.77 14.76
C GLY A 443 -22.37 20.09 16.01
N GLU A 444 -21.18 19.48 15.94
CA GLU A 444 -20.47 18.94 17.10
C GLU A 444 -19.29 19.83 17.49
N GLU A 445 -19.08 20.01 18.79
CA GLU A 445 -17.86 20.66 19.31
C GLU A 445 -16.67 19.72 19.14
N ARG A 446 -15.67 20.16 18.37
CA ARG A 446 -14.43 19.42 18.12
C ARG A 446 -13.24 20.36 18.18
N ASP A 447 -12.09 19.83 18.57
CA ASP A 447 -10.81 20.55 18.50
C ASP A 447 -10.45 20.80 17.04
N VAL A 448 -10.45 22.07 16.63
CA VAL A 448 -10.02 22.51 15.30
C VAL A 448 -8.69 23.24 15.39
N LEU A 449 -7.88 23.16 14.32
CA LEU A 449 -6.60 23.85 14.31
C LEU A 449 -6.80 25.37 14.33
N THR A 450 -5.99 26.06 15.14
CA THR A 450 -5.87 27.52 15.08
C THR A 450 -5.08 27.94 13.82
N ASN A 451 -5.07 29.25 13.50
CA ASN A 451 -4.19 29.77 12.43
C ASN A 451 -2.70 29.43 12.67
N VAL A 452 -2.28 29.40 13.94
CA VAL A 452 -0.92 29.00 14.34
C VAL A 452 -0.70 27.52 14.09
N GLY A 453 -1.68 26.67 14.45
CA GLY A 453 -1.67 25.24 14.14
C GLY A 453 -1.57 24.98 12.63
N HIS A 454 -2.40 25.65 11.82
CA HIS A 454 -2.36 25.53 10.36
C HIS A 454 -1.00 25.97 9.77
N LEU A 455 -0.45 27.09 10.23
CA LEU A 455 0.87 27.55 9.79
C LEU A 455 1.96 26.56 10.18
N SER A 456 1.92 26.05 11.41
CA SER A 456 2.86 25.04 11.88
C SER A 456 2.80 23.77 11.03
N LEU A 457 1.59 23.30 10.73
CA LEU A 457 1.36 22.13 9.88
C LEU A 457 1.93 22.32 8.46
N LEU A 458 1.72 23.50 7.86
CA LEU A 458 2.30 23.86 6.56
C LEU A 458 3.83 23.87 6.60
N ILE A 459 4.44 24.39 7.68
CA ILE A 459 5.90 24.38 7.86
C ILE A 459 6.41 22.94 7.96
N VAL A 460 5.73 22.07 8.71
CA VAL A 460 6.09 20.65 8.85
C VAL A 460 6.04 19.95 7.49
N TYR A 461 4.94 20.04 6.75
CA TYR A 461 4.82 19.40 5.44
C TYR A 461 5.76 19.98 4.40
N GLY A 462 5.89 21.30 4.33
CA GLY A 462 6.83 21.97 3.43
C GLY A 462 8.27 21.54 3.70
N SER A 463 8.65 21.41 4.98
CA SER A 463 9.98 20.97 5.38
C SER A 463 10.23 19.49 5.09
N PHE A 464 9.24 18.61 5.30
CA PHE A 464 9.31 17.21 4.89
C PHE A 464 9.47 17.08 3.37
N ILE A 465 8.67 17.80 2.58
CA ILE A 465 8.75 17.77 1.11
C ILE A 465 10.10 18.32 0.61
N ALA A 466 10.66 19.33 1.28
CA ALA A 466 11.96 19.90 0.94
C ALA A 466 13.15 19.00 1.33
N LEU A 467 13.03 18.24 2.43
CA LEU A 467 14.11 17.43 3.02
C LEU A 467 14.86 16.56 1.98
N PRO A 468 14.22 15.75 1.12
CA PRO A 468 14.92 14.94 0.11
C PRO A 468 15.85 15.75 -0.79
N PHE A 469 15.48 16.99 -1.12
CA PHE A 469 16.25 17.84 -2.04
C PHE A 469 17.45 18.52 -1.35
N THR A 470 17.48 18.54 -0.02
CA THR A 470 18.63 19.05 0.77
C THR A 470 19.73 17.99 0.96
N LEU A 471 19.40 16.71 0.76
CA LEU A 471 20.31 15.58 0.95
C LEU A 471 21.30 15.44 -0.23
N LYS A 472 22.58 15.22 0.09
CA LYS A 472 23.68 14.97 -0.87
C LYS A 472 23.75 13.49 -1.25
N ILE A 473 22.69 12.98 -1.87
CA ILE A 473 22.56 11.59 -2.31
C ILE A 473 22.16 11.49 -3.80
N SER A 474 22.14 10.26 -4.32
CA SER A 474 21.75 9.98 -5.71
C SER A 474 20.35 10.54 -6.03
N ARG A 475 20.11 10.91 -7.29
CA ARG A 475 18.78 11.42 -7.72
C ARG A 475 17.66 10.41 -7.42
N PHE A 476 17.97 9.12 -7.56
CA PHE A 476 17.04 8.03 -7.28
C PHE A 476 16.71 7.92 -5.79
N ASN A 477 17.70 7.98 -4.89
CA ASN A 477 17.42 7.92 -3.45
C ASN A 477 16.66 9.17 -2.96
N ARG A 478 16.89 10.34 -3.55
CA ARG A 478 16.06 11.54 -3.29
C ARG A 478 14.60 11.32 -3.71
N PHE A 479 14.38 10.71 -4.87
CA PHE A 479 13.03 10.32 -5.30
C PHE A 479 12.38 9.35 -4.32
N LEU A 480 13.09 8.32 -3.86
CA LEU A 480 12.51 7.34 -2.94
C LEU A 480 12.10 7.97 -1.61
N ILE A 481 12.93 8.83 -1.02
CA ILE A 481 12.57 9.56 0.21
C ILE A 481 11.40 10.49 -0.04
N PHE A 482 11.38 11.20 -1.18
CA PHE A 482 10.22 12.02 -1.57
C PHE A 482 8.95 11.17 -1.71
N TRP A 483 9.05 9.99 -2.31
CA TRP A 483 7.93 9.08 -2.52
C TRP A 483 7.38 8.57 -1.17
N ILE A 484 8.25 8.15 -0.24
CA ILE A 484 7.85 7.79 1.13
C ILE A 484 7.08 8.94 1.79
N ILE A 485 7.65 10.15 1.77
CA ILE A 485 7.06 11.33 2.41
C ILE A 485 5.73 11.73 1.75
N GLY A 486 5.70 11.82 0.42
CA GLY A 486 4.52 12.23 -0.33
C GLY A 486 3.36 11.25 -0.16
N THR A 487 3.65 9.95 -0.17
CA THR A 487 2.64 8.91 0.10
C THR A 487 2.15 8.98 1.55
N PHE A 488 3.04 9.15 2.54
CA PHE A 488 2.64 9.29 3.94
C PHE A 488 1.73 10.50 4.18
N ILE A 489 2.08 11.67 3.62
CA ILE A 489 1.26 12.88 3.69
C ILE A 489 -0.10 12.64 3.02
N ALA A 490 -0.14 12.01 1.84
CA ALA A 490 -1.39 11.77 1.12
C ALA A 490 -2.36 10.88 1.92
N TYR A 491 -1.89 9.76 2.47
CA TYR A 491 -2.73 8.82 3.21
C TYR A 491 -3.08 9.29 4.64
N ILE A 492 -2.33 10.23 5.22
CA ILE A 492 -2.73 10.89 6.48
C ILE A 492 -3.96 11.78 6.28
N HIS A 493 -4.09 12.42 5.13
CA HIS A 493 -5.20 13.37 4.86
C HIS A 493 -6.37 12.75 4.12
N ALA A 494 -6.17 11.60 3.48
CA ALA A 494 -7.28 10.83 2.93
C ALA A 494 -8.30 10.56 4.06
N GLY A 495 -9.57 10.87 3.80
CA GLY A 495 -10.65 10.65 4.77
C GLY A 495 -10.81 9.18 5.13
N GLU A 496 -10.65 8.28 4.16
CA GLU A 496 -10.60 6.84 4.39
C GLU A 496 -9.21 6.43 4.91
N LYS A 497 -9.19 5.86 6.13
CA LYS A 497 -7.98 5.28 6.72
C LYS A 497 -8.25 3.85 7.15
N MET A 498 -7.62 2.94 6.42
CA MET A 498 -7.88 1.51 6.51
C MET A 498 -6.57 0.73 6.44
N PRO A 499 -6.48 -0.45 7.10
CA PRO A 499 -5.20 -1.12 7.26
C PRO A 499 -4.64 -1.63 5.92
N TRP A 500 -5.49 -1.94 4.93
CA TRP A 500 -5.06 -2.33 3.58
C TRP A 500 -4.31 -1.24 2.82
N LEU A 501 -4.51 0.04 3.16
CA LEU A 501 -3.77 1.13 2.51
C LEU A 501 -2.29 1.17 2.92
N LEU A 502 -1.91 0.45 3.99
CA LEU A 502 -0.53 0.27 4.42
C LEU A 502 0.38 -0.24 3.30
N VAL A 503 -0.14 -1.08 2.38
CA VAL A 503 0.66 -1.60 1.26
C VAL A 503 1.26 -0.48 0.42
N ASN A 504 0.52 0.61 0.20
CA ASN A 504 0.99 1.74 -0.60
C ASN A 504 2.11 2.51 0.10
N LEU A 505 2.07 2.55 1.44
CA LEU A 505 3.06 3.23 2.29
C LEU A 505 4.36 2.42 2.40
N VAL A 506 4.25 1.10 2.44
CA VAL A 506 5.37 0.17 2.67
C VAL A 506 6.22 -0.05 1.42
N ILE A 507 5.60 -0.09 0.23
CA ILE A 507 6.31 -0.30 -1.04
C ILE A 507 7.49 0.67 -1.25
N PRO A 508 7.34 2.01 -1.14
CA PRO A 508 8.47 2.92 -1.31
C PRO A 508 9.55 2.74 -0.22
N VAL A 509 9.14 2.39 1.00
CA VAL A 509 10.06 2.12 2.13
C VAL A 509 10.90 0.87 1.83
N ILE A 510 10.29 -0.21 1.34
CA ILE A 510 11.00 -1.45 0.97
C ILE A 510 12.01 -1.20 -0.15
N VAL A 511 11.63 -0.44 -1.20
CA VAL A 511 12.55 -0.13 -2.30
C VAL A 511 13.74 0.71 -1.81
N PHE A 512 13.50 1.65 -0.90
CA PHE A 512 14.56 2.45 -0.27
C PHE A 512 15.46 1.63 0.63
N ALA A 513 14.88 0.77 1.47
CA ALA A 513 15.62 -0.18 2.31
C ALA A 513 16.53 -1.09 1.47
N GLY A 514 16.01 -1.64 0.36
CA GLY A 514 16.80 -2.42 -0.60
C GLY A 514 17.95 -1.62 -1.21
N SER A 515 17.70 -0.36 -1.64
CA SER A 515 18.76 0.54 -2.14
C SER A 515 19.84 0.78 -1.09
N THR A 516 19.47 1.03 0.17
CA THR A 516 20.42 1.20 1.28
C THR A 516 21.21 -0.08 1.54
N MET A 517 20.56 -1.25 1.53
CA MET A 517 21.24 -2.54 1.72
C MET A 517 22.29 -2.79 0.62
N ASN A 518 22.01 -2.37 -0.62
CA ASN A 518 23.01 -2.42 -1.69
C ASN A 518 24.26 -1.58 -1.33
N ASP A 519 24.07 -0.34 -0.91
CA ASP A 519 25.16 0.57 -0.53
C ASP A 519 25.98 0.00 0.64
N VAL A 520 25.31 -0.56 1.66
CA VAL A 520 25.96 -1.13 2.85
C VAL A 520 26.73 -2.40 2.51
N VAL A 521 26.10 -3.38 1.88
CA VAL A 521 26.71 -4.70 1.56
C VAL A 521 27.87 -4.54 0.59
N SER A 522 27.75 -3.64 -0.40
CA SER A 522 28.80 -3.40 -1.39
C SER A 522 30.00 -2.64 -0.83
N ALA A 523 29.85 -1.96 0.31
CA ALA A 523 30.93 -1.24 0.97
C ALA A 523 31.81 -2.12 1.88
N ILE A 524 31.34 -3.31 2.27
CA ILE A 524 32.05 -4.21 3.20
C ILE A 524 33.12 -5.00 2.45
N ARG A 525 34.34 -5.06 3.03
CA ARG A 525 35.41 -5.94 2.54
C ARG A 525 35.28 -7.32 3.16
N TRP A 526 34.43 -8.15 2.56
CA TRP A 526 34.03 -9.45 3.12
C TRP A 526 35.19 -10.38 3.51
N ARG A 527 36.25 -10.46 2.69
CA ARG A 527 37.43 -11.29 2.99
C ARG A 527 38.17 -10.81 4.25
N GLU A 528 38.32 -9.50 4.39
CA GLU A 528 38.98 -8.88 5.54
C GLU A 528 38.13 -9.03 6.81
N ALA A 529 36.82 -8.85 6.69
CA ALA A 529 35.86 -9.05 7.77
C ALA A 529 35.87 -10.49 8.30
N TRP A 530 35.86 -11.48 7.40
CA TRP A 530 35.88 -12.90 7.79
C TRP A 530 37.18 -13.30 8.47
N ASN A 531 38.33 -12.89 7.91
CA ASN A 531 39.66 -13.20 8.45
C ASN A 531 39.89 -12.57 9.84
N ASN A 532 39.19 -11.49 10.18
CA ASN A 532 39.28 -10.81 11.46
C ASN A 532 38.15 -11.21 12.43
N PHE A 533 37.64 -12.43 12.32
CA PHE A 533 36.60 -12.99 13.20
C PHE A 533 35.26 -12.23 13.20
N GLY A 534 34.92 -11.54 12.09
CA GLY A 534 33.63 -10.85 11.97
C GLY A 534 32.40 -11.75 12.11
N GLY A 535 32.56 -13.07 11.92
CA GLY A 535 31.51 -14.06 12.21
C GLY A 535 31.06 -14.08 13.67
N LEU A 536 31.92 -13.67 14.63
CA LEU A 536 31.53 -13.57 16.05
C LEU A 536 30.41 -12.54 16.29
N CYS A 537 30.22 -11.58 15.38
CA CYS A 537 29.11 -10.63 15.46
C CYS A 537 27.74 -11.32 15.39
N LEU A 538 27.64 -12.50 14.74
CA LEU A 538 26.39 -13.28 14.68
C LEU A 538 25.90 -13.74 16.06
N ILE A 539 26.79 -13.86 17.03
CA ILE A 539 26.45 -14.20 18.42
C ILE A 539 26.51 -12.96 19.31
N GLY A 540 27.57 -12.16 19.18
CA GLY A 540 27.78 -10.99 20.03
C GLY A 540 26.67 -9.94 19.93
N VAL A 541 26.15 -9.69 18.72
CA VAL A 541 25.07 -8.70 18.52
C VAL A 541 23.75 -9.17 19.14
N PRO A 542 23.21 -10.37 18.85
CA PRO A 542 22.01 -10.85 19.53
C PRO A 542 22.14 -10.91 21.04
N VAL A 543 23.28 -11.39 21.58
CA VAL A 543 23.51 -11.41 23.02
C VAL A 543 23.50 -9.99 23.60
N SER A 544 24.11 -9.01 22.92
CA SER A 544 24.06 -7.62 23.37
C SER A 544 22.62 -7.08 23.44
N TYR A 545 21.76 -7.41 22.46
CA TYR A 545 20.35 -7.03 22.48
C TYR A 545 19.56 -7.69 23.59
N LEU A 546 19.78 -8.98 23.85
CA LEU A 546 19.14 -9.69 24.96
C LEU A 546 19.54 -9.10 26.32
N LEU A 547 20.81 -8.76 26.50
CA LEU A 547 21.32 -8.12 27.72
C LEU A 547 20.74 -6.71 27.91
N ILE A 548 20.68 -5.91 26.84
CA ILE A 548 20.05 -4.58 26.85
C ILE A 548 18.55 -4.70 27.16
N TRP A 549 17.85 -5.63 26.51
CA TRP A 549 16.44 -5.91 26.79
C TRP A 549 16.20 -6.23 28.26
N LYS A 550 17.04 -7.10 28.85
CA LYS A 550 16.97 -7.47 30.26
C LYS A 550 17.16 -6.28 31.18
N LEU A 551 18.02 -5.31 30.83
CA LEU A 551 18.19 -4.05 31.58
C LEU A 551 17.00 -3.11 31.43
N LEU A 552 16.40 -3.05 30.24
CA LEU A 552 15.31 -2.12 29.92
C LEU A 552 13.96 -2.54 30.50
N PHE A 553 13.68 -3.85 30.62
CA PHE A 553 12.34 -4.33 30.97
C PHE A 553 12.22 -5.04 32.31
N ASN A 554 13.32 -5.52 32.90
CA ASN A 554 13.25 -6.09 34.25
C ASN A 554 13.56 -5.05 35.32
N ASP A 555 13.00 -5.25 36.51
CA ASP A 555 13.35 -4.46 37.69
C ASP A 555 14.77 -4.81 38.15
N LEU A 556 15.61 -3.79 38.20
CA LEU A 556 17.00 -3.92 38.62
C LEU A 556 17.08 -3.54 40.11
N ALA A 557 17.57 -4.48 40.92
CA ALA A 557 18.05 -4.26 42.29
C ALA A 557 17.01 -4.13 43.43
N SER A 558 15.94 -4.93 43.47
CA SER A 558 15.13 -5.10 44.71
C SER A 558 15.67 -6.19 45.65
N SER A 559 16.55 -7.07 45.18
CA SER A 559 17.20 -8.13 45.97
C SER A 559 18.68 -8.29 45.62
N THR A 560 19.47 -8.89 46.52
CA THR A 560 20.91 -9.16 46.33
C THR A 560 21.19 -9.97 45.05
N ASN A 561 20.33 -10.94 44.72
CA ASN A 561 20.46 -11.75 43.51
C ASN A 561 20.24 -10.92 42.22
N GLN A 562 19.29 -9.98 42.24
CA GLN A 562 19.05 -9.07 41.12
C GLN A 562 20.19 -8.05 40.96
N PHE A 563 20.76 -7.57 42.07
CA PHE A 563 21.94 -6.71 42.03
C PHE A 563 23.12 -7.42 41.36
N LEU A 564 23.45 -8.63 41.80
CA LEU A 564 24.53 -9.44 41.18
C LEU A 564 24.26 -9.72 39.70
N THR A 565 23.02 -10.07 39.35
CA THR A 565 22.61 -10.28 37.95
C THR A 565 22.81 -9.04 37.11
N THR A 566 22.48 -7.87 37.63
CA THR A 566 22.65 -6.57 36.94
C THR A 566 24.13 -6.29 36.66
N TRP A 567 25.01 -6.49 37.65
CA TRP A 567 26.45 -6.31 37.47
C TRP A 567 27.06 -7.32 36.51
N MET A 568 26.62 -8.58 36.52
CA MET A 568 27.03 -9.57 35.51
C MET A 568 26.63 -9.16 34.10
N ILE A 569 25.43 -8.57 33.92
CA ILE A 569 25.00 -8.03 32.63
C ILE A 569 25.91 -6.88 32.19
N PHE A 570 26.21 -5.92 33.07
CA PHE A 570 27.12 -4.82 32.74
C PHE A 570 28.54 -5.31 32.40
N ALA A 571 29.08 -6.26 33.17
CA ALA A 571 30.38 -6.87 32.87
C ALA A 571 30.38 -7.55 31.50
N SER A 572 29.32 -8.31 31.19
CA SER A 572 29.16 -8.99 29.90
C SER A 572 29.06 -8.00 28.73
N LEU A 573 28.28 -6.93 28.87
CA LEU A 573 28.21 -5.85 27.89
C LEU A 573 29.58 -5.16 27.73
N GLY A 574 30.30 -4.93 28.83
CA GLY A 574 31.67 -4.40 28.81
C GLY A 574 32.63 -5.27 27.99
N PHE A 575 32.61 -6.59 28.20
CA PHE A 575 33.40 -7.54 27.40
C PHE A 575 33.01 -7.52 25.92
N LEU A 576 31.71 -7.45 25.60
CA LEU A 576 31.23 -7.33 24.22
C LEU A 576 31.68 -6.03 23.55
N ILE A 577 31.63 -4.90 24.28
CA ILE A 577 32.12 -3.60 23.80
C ILE A 577 33.63 -3.64 23.54
N LEU A 578 34.41 -4.24 24.45
CA LEU A 578 35.86 -4.41 24.26
C LEU A 578 36.16 -5.30 23.05
N GLY A 579 35.45 -6.42 22.90
CA GLY A 579 35.54 -7.30 21.74
C GLY A 579 35.23 -6.55 20.44
N PHE A 580 34.16 -5.73 20.45
CA PHE A 580 33.81 -4.88 19.32
C PHE A 580 34.87 -3.83 19.03
N GLN A 581 35.46 -3.20 20.04
CA GLN A 581 36.52 -2.20 19.86
C GLN A 581 37.76 -2.83 19.22
N VAL A 582 38.19 -4.00 19.68
CA VAL A 582 39.31 -4.74 19.10
C VAL A 582 39.02 -5.12 17.65
N PHE A 583 37.82 -5.64 17.37
CA PHE A 583 37.38 -5.93 16.00
C PHE A 583 37.39 -4.67 15.11
N SER A 584 36.88 -3.57 15.64
CA SER A 584 36.77 -2.27 14.95
C SER A 584 38.12 -1.63 14.64
N GLN A 585 39.13 -1.86 15.47
CA GLN A 585 40.51 -1.46 15.18
C GLN A 585 41.13 -2.25 14.02
N ARG A 586 40.72 -3.51 13.81
CA ARG A 586 41.30 -4.38 12.76
C ARG A 586 40.72 -4.12 11.37
N ILE A 587 39.41 -3.90 11.26
CA ILE A 587 38.73 -3.73 9.95
C ILE A 587 38.23 -2.31 9.68
N GLY A 588 38.32 -1.43 10.69
CA GLY A 588 37.83 -0.06 10.65
C GLY A 588 36.39 0.10 11.15
N LYS A 589 36.12 1.28 11.73
CA LYS A 589 34.82 1.63 12.34
C LYS A 589 33.65 1.52 11.38
N ALA A 590 33.80 2.03 10.16
CA ALA A 590 32.72 2.02 9.16
C ALA A 590 32.30 0.60 8.75
N GLN A 591 33.27 -0.31 8.55
CA GLN A 591 32.99 -1.70 8.20
C GLN A 591 32.34 -2.44 9.39
N SER A 592 32.81 -2.17 10.60
CA SER A 592 32.29 -2.81 11.81
C SER A 592 30.85 -2.42 12.10
N ILE A 593 30.50 -1.14 11.95
CA ILE A 593 29.12 -0.64 12.06
C ILE A 593 28.23 -1.26 10.98
N ALA A 594 28.72 -1.37 9.74
CA ALA A 594 27.99 -2.01 8.65
C ALA A 594 27.68 -3.49 8.95
N ILE A 595 28.67 -4.24 9.48
CA ILE A 595 28.49 -5.65 9.86
C ILE A 595 27.49 -5.78 11.02
N ILE A 596 27.61 -4.96 12.07
CA ILE A 596 26.61 -4.94 13.15
C ILE A 596 25.23 -4.69 12.56
N GLY A 597 25.07 -3.65 11.73
CA GLY A 597 23.79 -3.31 11.11
C GLY A 597 23.20 -4.45 10.30
N LEU A 598 24.01 -5.22 9.56
CA LEU A 598 23.55 -6.40 8.84
C LEU A 598 23.11 -7.53 9.78
N VAL A 599 23.81 -7.76 10.89
CA VAL A 599 23.37 -8.75 11.89
C VAL A 599 22.09 -8.28 12.57
N SER A 600 21.94 -6.99 12.87
CA SER A 600 20.70 -6.41 13.39
C SER A 600 19.53 -6.60 12.44
N ILE A 601 19.75 -6.39 11.13
CA ILE A 601 18.77 -6.66 10.08
C ILE A 601 18.37 -8.14 10.07
N LEU A 602 19.32 -9.06 10.25
CA LEU A 602 19.03 -10.50 10.32
C LEU A 602 18.19 -10.87 11.56
N VAL A 603 18.48 -10.27 12.72
CA VAL A 603 17.66 -10.46 13.93
C VAL A 603 16.25 -9.93 13.71
N LEU A 604 16.14 -8.69 13.21
CA LEU A 604 14.85 -8.09 12.89
C LEU A 604 14.06 -8.89 11.84
N PHE A 605 14.73 -9.48 10.86
CA PHE A 605 14.11 -10.38 9.90
C PHE A 605 13.47 -11.61 10.57
N GLY A 606 14.12 -12.19 11.58
CA GLY A 606 13.53 -13.26 12.39
C GLY A 606 12.22 -12.82 13.07
N PHE A 607 12.20 -11.61 13.65
CA PHE A 607 10.97 -11.05 14.21
C PHE A 607 9.92 -10.74 13.14
N THR A 608 10.33 -10.26 11.96
CA THR A 608 9.41 -9.97 10.85
C THR A 608 8.76 -11.26 10.34
N PHE A 609 9.55 -12.32 10.20
CA PHE A 609 9.03 -13.64 9.84
C PHE A 609 8.02 -14.14 10.88
N ARG A 610 8.34 -14.03 12.18
CA ARG A 610 7.41 -14.38 13.26
C ARG A 610 6.12 -13.56 13.19
N ALA A 611 6.21 -12.23 13.10
CA ALA A 611 5.05 -11.35 13.03
C ALA A 611 4.19 -11.66 11.79
N GLY A 612 4.83 -11.95 10.66
CA GLY A 612 4.18 -12.41 9.45
C GLY A 612 3.48 -13.75 9.62
N TRP A 613 4.12 -14.70 10.30
CA TRP A 613 3.55 -16.03 10.53
C TRP A 613 2.29 -15.95 11.40
N ILE A 614 2.36 -15.26 12.54
CA ILE A 614 1.21 -15.09 13.45
C ILE A 614 0.08 -14.37 12.73
N ALA A 615 0.36 -13.21 12.11
CA ALA A 615 -0.67 -12.40 11.49
C ALA A 615 -1.33 -13.06 10.28
N ASN A 616 -0.62 -13.95 9.60
CA ASN A 616 -1.16 -14.64 8.45
C ASN A 616 -1.78 -15.97 8.83
N TYR A 617 -1.10 -16.87 9.52
CA TYR A 617 -1.54 -18.27 9.64
C TYR A 617 -2.18 -18.62 10.97
N GLU A 618 -1.85 -17.91 12.05
CA GLU A 618 -2.46 -18.14 13.37
C GLU A 618 -3.72 -17.29 13.51
N ASN A 619 -3.60 -15.98 13.29
CA ASN A 619 -4.66 -14.99 13.51
C ASN A 619 -5.23 -14.45 12.19
N GLY A 620 -5.18 -15.24 11.11
CA GLY A 620 -5.46 -14.77 9.75
C GLY A 620 -6.87 -14.25 9.49
N ASP A 621 -7.85 -14.64 10.32
CA ASP A 621 -9.24 -14.18 10.33
C ASP A 621 -9.74 -13.84 11.75
N VAL A 622 -8.82 -13.66 12.69
CA VAL A 622 -9.10 -13.28 14.07
C VAL A 622 -8.59 -11.86 14.33
N PRO A 623 -9.42 -10.92 14.83
CA PRO A 623 -9.03 -9.52 15.03
C PRO A 623 -8.19 -9.29 16.29
N GLU A 624 -7.32 -10.24 16.61
CA GLU A 624 -6.15 -10.02 17.47
C GLU A 624 -5.08 -9.20 16.76
N GLU A 625 -5.10 -9.19 15.43
CA GLU A 625 -4.20 -8.40 14.60
C GLU A 625 -4.89 -7.11 14.15
N ILE A 626 -4.29 -5.94 14.40
CA ILE A 626 -4.78 -4.63 13.90
C ILE A 626 -4.97 -4.61 12.36
N LEU A 627 -4.33 -5.50 11.59
CA LEU A 627 -4.57 -5.64 10.15
C LEU A 627 -6.00 -6.07 9.80
N VAL A 628 -6.67 -6.71 10.76
CA VAL A 628 -8.04 -7.21 10.69
C VAL A 628 -8.96 -6.16 11.35
N TYR A 629 -9.45 -5.20 10.55
CA TYR A 629 -10.32 -4.14 11.07
C TYR A 629 -11.71 -4.68 11.45
N THR A 630 -12.40 -5.37 10.55
CA THR A 630 -13.67 -6.03 10.82
C THR A 630 -13.79 -7.28 9.99
N GLN A 631 -14.10 -8.41 10.61
CA GLN A 631 -13.95 -9.72 9.99
C GLN A 631 -15.14 -10.61 10.32
N THR A 632 -15.54 -11.44 9.35
CA THR A 632 -16.46 -12.55 9.58
C THR A 632 -15.74 -13.60 10.43
N SER A 633 -16.39 -14.11 11.46
CA SER A 633 -15.79 -15.10 12.35
C SER A 633 -15.62 -16.48 11.67
N PRO A 634 -14.72 -17.33 12.18
CA PRO A 634 -14.64 -18.74 11.84
C PRO A 634 -15.96 -19.50 12.07
N ASP A 635 -16.77 -19.10 13.06
CA ASP A 635 -18.06 -19.74 13.37
C ASP A 635 -19.01 -19.73 12.17
N ILE A 636 -19.07 -18.60 11.44
CA ILE A 636 -19.92 -18.48 10.24
C ILE A 636 -19.39 -19.34 9.10
N HIS A 637 -18.06 -19.44 8.96
CA HIS A 637 -17.46 -20.32 7.95
C HIS A 637 -17.72 -21.81 8.25
N ASN A 638 -17.63 -22.19 9.53
CA ASN A 638 -17.94 -23.55 9.98
C ASN A 638 -19.44 -23.86 9.82
N LEU A 639 -20.31 -22.90 10.16
CA LEU A 639 -21.75 -23.03 9.93
C LEU A 639 -22.08 -23.18 8.43
N ALA A 640 -21.43 -22.42 7.55
CA ALA A 640 -21.62 -22.58 6.11
C ALA A 640 -21.25 -24.00 5.63
N LYS A 641 -20.16 -24.59 6.16
CA LYS A 641 -19.79 -26.00 5.90
C LYS A 641 -20.80 -26.99 6.48
N GLU A 642 -21.36 -26.71 7.66
CA GLU A 642 -22.39 -27.53 8.31
C GLU A 642 -23.70 -27.52 7.49
N ILE A 643 -24.13 -26.35 7.01
CA ILE A 643 -25.28 -26.20 6.11
C ILE A 643 -25.05 -27.02 4.84
N GLU A 644 -23.87 -26.92 4.24
CA GLU A 644 -23.48 -27.64 3.03
C GLU A 644 -23.52 -29.17 3.20
N ARG A 645 -22.98 -29.68 4.32
CA ARG A 645 -23.04 -31.11 4.65
C ARG A 645 -24.46 -31.58 4.90
N THR A 646 -25.25 -30.77 5.61
CA THR A 646 -26.65 -31.07 5.93
C THR A 646 -27.50 -31.12 4.65
N ALA A 647 -27.32 -30.14 3.76
CA ALA A 647 -28.00 -30.10 2.47
C ALA A 647 -27.61 -31.28 1.56
N ALA A 648 -26.38 -31.78 1.65
CA ALA A 648 -25.99 -32.98 0.91
C ALA A 648 -26.75 -34.25 1.35
N LEU A 649 -27.35 -34.26 2.54
CA LEU A 649 -28.15 -35.38 3.06
C LEU A 649 -29.64 -35.31 2.68
N THR A 650 -30.14 -34.15 2.24
CA THR A 650 -31.58 -33.93 1.95
C THR A 650 -32.01 -34.35 0.55
N GLY A 651 -31.14 -34.99 -0.24
CA GLY A 651 -31.43 -35.49 -1.60
C GLY A 651 -31.38 -34.41 -2.69
N ASP A 652 -31.95 -33.23 -2.43
CA ASP A 652 -31.71 -32.01 -3.21
C ASP A 652 -30.88 -31.01 -2.39
N ARG A 653 -29.59 -30.90 -2.76
CA ARG A 653 -28.61 -30.05 -2.08
C ARG A 653 -28.94 -28.56 -2.20
N THR A 654 -29.61 -28.14 -3.27
CA THR A 654 -29.79 -26.72 -3.58
C THR A 654 -31.12 -26.15 -3.09
N ALA A 655 -32.12 -27.01 -2.90
CA ALA A 655 -33.49 -26.62 -2.54
C ALA A 655 -33.76 -26.54 -1.02
N ILE A 656 -32.75 -26.73 -0.17
CA ILE A 656 -32.92 -26.56 1.27
C ILE A 656 -33.35 -25.11 1.58
N LYS A 657 -34.42 -24.97 2.38
CA LYS A 657 -35.07 -23.69 2.63
C LYS A 657 -34.42 -23.00 3.83
N ILE A 658 -33.76 -21.88 3.59
CA ILE A 658 -32.98 -21.15 4.59
C ILE A 658 -33.57 -19.75 4.78
N ALA A 659 -33.61 -19.27 6.03
CA ALA A 659 -33.97 -17.90 6.37
C ALA A 659 -32.80 -17.17 7.04
N ILE A 660 -32.44 -16.00 6.51
CA ILE A 660 -31.35 -15.15 7.01
C ILE A 660 -31.92 -13.78 7.38
N ASP A 661 -31.71 -13.38 8.62
CA ASP A 661 -31.97 -12.02 9.09
C ASP A 661 -31.00 -11.03 8.43
N THR A 662 -31.52 -9.91 7.92
CA THR A 662 -30.72 -8.89 7.20
C THR A 662 -30.40 -7.64 8.02
N ARG A 663 -30.87 -7.54 9.27
CA ARG A 663 -30.57 -6.42 10.17
C ARG A 663 -29.08 -6.09 10.18
N ASP A 664 -28.70 -4.80 10.21
CA ASP A 664 -27.30 -4.34 10.26
C ASP A 664 -26.42 -4.90 9.10
N ALA A 665 -27.01 -5.09 7.92
CA ALA A 665 -26.36 -5.67 6.75
C ALA A 665 -25.84 -7.11 6.96
N TYR A 666 -26.52 -7.89 7.81
CA TYR A 666 -26.21 -9.29 8.13
C TYR A 666 -26.26 -10.25 6.94
N GLN A 667 -26.91 -9.85 5.84
CA GLN A 667 -26.96 -10.64 4.60
C GLN A 667 -25.56 -10.96 4.03
N TRP A 668 -24.54 -10.16 4.38
CA TRP A 668 -23.15 -10.43 4.07
C TRP A 668 -22.44 -10.99 5.32
N PRO A 669 -21.82 -12.18 5.25
CA PRO A 669 -21.32 -12.85 4.05
C PRO A 669 -22.24 -13.94 3.46
N TRP A 670 -23.45 -14.12 3.99
CA TRP A 670 -24.35 -15.20 3.59
C TRP A 670 -24.66 -15.25 2.10
N GLN A 671 -24.76 -14.11 1.41
CA GLN A 671 -24.93 -14.10 -0.06
C GLN A 671 -23.81 -14.84 -0.80
N TRP A 672 -22.57 -14.79 -0.31
CA TRP A 672 -21.48 -15.58 -0.90
C TRP A 672 -21.63 -17.06 -0.57
N TYR A 673 -21.78 -17.42 0.71
CA TYR A 673 -21.81 -18.82 1.13
C TYR A 673 -23.04 -19.56 0.59
N LEU A 674 -24.17 -18.86 0.47
CA LEU A 674 -25.43 -19.42 0.03
C LEU A 674 -25.73 -19.17 -1.46
N ARG A 675 -24.74 -18.69 -2.25
CA ARG A 675 -24.90 -18.33 -3.67
C ARG A 675 -25.42 -19.46 -4.59
N ARG A 676 -25.34 -20.71 -4.14
CA ARG A 676 -25.74 -21.92 -4.89
C ARG A 676 -27.13 -22.44 -4.52
N TYR A 677 -27.76 -21.89 -3.48
CA TYR A 677 -29.05 -22.33 -2.98
C TYR A 677 -30.17 -21.52 -3.63
N THR A 678 -31.28 -22.18 -3.98
CA THR A 678 -32.40 -21.56 -4.70
C THR A 678 -33.44 -20.92 -3.77
N ASP A 679 -33.54 -21.41 -2.53
CA ASP A 679 -34.64 -21.08 -1.62
C ASP A 679 -34.17 -20.40 -0.32
N VAL A 680 -33.37 -19.34 -0.47
CA VAL A 680 -32.88 -18.51 0.64
C VAL A 680 -33.71 -17.23 0.75
N SER A 681 -34.36 -17.02 1.90
CA SER A 681 -35.08 -15.79 2.20
C SER A 681 -34.21 -14.84 3.02
N TYR A 682 -34.02 -13.62 2.51
CA TYR A 682 -33.36 -12.52 3.19
C TYR A 682 -34.41 -11.50 3.64
N SER A 683 -34.67 -11.42 4.95
CA SER A 683 -35.69 -10.53 5.51
C SER A 683 -35.19 -9.81 6.76
N ASP A 684 -35.61 -8.55 6.94
CA ASP A 684 -35.29 -7.78 8.14
C ASP A 684 -36.24 -8.17 9.28
N HIS A 685 -35.70 -8.83 10.31
CA HIS A 685 -36.48 -9.30 11.45
C HIS A 685 -36.62 -8.26 12.58
N SER A 686 -36.25 -7.00 12.33
CA SER A 686 -36.43 -5.91 13.31
C SER A 686 -37.90 -5.53 13.53
N SER A 687 -38.76 -5.73 12.52
CA SER A 687 -40.18 -5.37 12.60
C SER A 687 -41.02 -6.45 13.26
N ASP A 688 -42.05 -6.05 14.02
CA ASP A 688 -42.94 -7.02 14.69
C ASP A 688 -43.79 -7.86 13.71
N LYS A 689 -43.80 -7.50 12.42
CA LYS A 689 -44.48 -8.24 11.34
C LYS A 689 -43.61 -9.29 10.66
N ALA A 690 -42.32 -9.37 10.97
CA ALA A 690 -41.45 -10.39 10.41
C ALA A 690 -41.82 -11.76 11.01
N VAL A 691 -42.12 -12.72 10.13
CA VAL A 691 -42.47 -14.11 10.47
C VAL A 691 -41.57 -15.02 9.64
N VAL A 692 -40.98 -16.02 10.29
CA VAL A 692 -40.25 -17.08 9.60
C VAL A 692 -41.29 -18.03 9.00
N GLY A 693 -41.17 -18.34 7.71
CA GLY A 693 -42.09 -19.29 7.08
C GLY A 693 -42.04 -20.65 7.77
N GLU A 694 -43.20 -21.31 7.92
CA GLU A 694 -43.31 -22.65 8.54
C GLU A 694 -42.50 -23.71 7.77
N ASP A 695 -42.19 -23.45 6.50
CA ASP A 695 -41.46 -24.34 5.61
C ASP A 695 -39.93 -24.19 5.69
N ARG A 696 -39.41 -23.29 6.54
CA ARG A 696 -37.97 -23.05 6.67
C ARG A 696 -37.34 -24.15 7.52
N LEU A 697 -36.17 -24.62 7.09
CA LEU A 697 -35.45 -25.72 7.77
C LEU A 697 -34.26 -25.22 8.57
N ILE A 698 -33.67 -24.09 8.16
CA ILE A 698 -32.53 -23.46 8.84
C ILE A 698 -32.82 -21.96 8.96
N VAL A 699 -32.63 -21.41 10.16
CA VAL A 699 -32.87 -20.00 10.44
C VAL A 699 -31.65 -19.41 11.14
N VAL A 700 -31.09 -18.33 10.57
CA VAL A 700 -29.99 -17.57 11.19
C VAL A 700 -30.46 -16.16 11.51
N VAL A 701 -30.35 -15.77 12.78
CA VAL A 701 -30.92 -14.51 13.28
C VAL A 701 -29.88 -13.70 14.06
N ASN A 702 -30.01 -12.38 14.00
CA ASN A 702 -29.21 -11.44 14.80
C ASN A 702 -29.57 -11.56 16.29
N GLU A 703 -28.57 -11.56 17.18
CA GLU A 703 -28.78 -11.64 18.64
C GLU A 703 -29.81 -10.61 19.16
N HIS A 704 -29.84 -9.39 18.62
CA HIS A 704 -30.78 -8.35 19.02
C HIS A 704 -32.25 -8.69 18.71
N ASN A 705 -32.48 -9.53 17.70
CA ASN A 705 -33.82 -9.96 17.30
C ASN A 705 -34.19 -11.32 17.93
N ASN A 706 -33.23 -12.01 18.55
CA ASN A 706 -33.39 -13.39 19.01
C ASN A 706 -34.56 -13.58 19.99
N ALA A 707 -34.61 -12.75 21.03
CA ALA A 707 -35.65 -12.84 22.06
C ALA A 707 -37.08 -12.63 21.50
N LYS A 708 -37.22 -11.84 20.44
CA LYS A 708 -38.51 -11.59 19.77
C LYS A 708 -38.88 -12.71 18.79
N LEU A 709 -37.88 -13.38 18.23
CA LEU A 709 -38.06 -14.38 17.19
C LEU A 709 -38.31 -15.78 17.75
N ILE A 710 -37.71 -16.13 18.89
CA ILE A 710 -37.94 -17.43 19.56
C ILE A 710 -39.42 -17.69 19.81
N THR A 711 -40.20 -16.66 20.18
CA THR A 711 -41.65 -16.78 20.43
C THR A 711 -42.49 -16.92 19.16
N LYS A 712 -41.88 -16.77 17.98
CA LYS A 712 -42.52 -16.81 16.66
C LYS A 712 -41.95 -17.90 15.74
N LEU A 713 -40.96 -18.66 16.22
CA LEU A 713 -40.44 -19.80 15.48
C LEU A 713 -41.53 -20.90 15.44
N PRO A 714 -41.70 -21.59 14.31
CA PRO A 714 -42.53 -22.80 14.26
C PRO A 714 -42.08 -23.84 15.29
N ASP A 715 -42.98 -24.75 15.67
CA ASP A 715 -42.63 -25.88 16.53
C ASP A 715 -41.63 -26.82 15.81
N GLY A 716 -40.76 -27.51 16.55
CA GLY A 716 -39.80 -28.48 16.01
C GLY A 716 -38.44 -27.91 15.61
N PHE A 717 -38.06 -26.74 16.12
CA PHE A 717 -36.69 -26.20 16.02
C PHE A 717 -35.86 -26.49 17.29
N SER A 718 -34.56 -26.72 17.11
CA SER A 718 -33.57 -26.86 18.18
C SER A 718 -33.49 -25.64 19.13
N GLU A 719 -32.88 -25.79 20.31
CA GLU A 719 -32.75 -24.72 21.34
C GLU A 719 -31.93 -23.46 20.93
N GLY A 720 -31.43 -23.38 19.69
CA GLY A 720 -30.69 -22.23 19.17
C GLY A 720 -29.24 -22.18 19.62
N ARG A 721 -28.31 -22.24 18.66
CA ARG A 721 -26.87 -22.18 18.94
C ARG A 721 -26.34 -20.77 18.69
N ARG A 722 -25.78 -20.14 19.74
CA ARG A 722 -25.08 -18.85 19.63
C ARG A 722 -23.76 -19.01 18.87
N LEU A 723 -23.48 -18.09 17.97
CA LEU A 723 -22.28 -18.01 17.15
C LEU A 723 -21.83 -16.55 17.07
N VAL A 724 -20.53 -16.29 17.04
CA VAL A 724 -20.03 -14.96 16.69
C VAL A 724 -20.30 -14.77 15.20
N HIS A 725 -20.89 -13.66 14.75
CA HIS A 725 -21.07 -13.39 13.31
C HIS A 725 -19.91 -12.60 12.74
N ARG A 726 -19.60 -11.49 13.41
CA ARG A 726 -18.59 -10.53 13.01
C ARG A 726 -17.88 -9.99 14.23
N TRP A 727 -16.58 -9.78 14.12
CA TRP A 727 -15.74 -9.24 15.20
C TRP A 727 -14.72 -8.22 14.68
N TRP A 728 -14.21 -7.38 15.58
CA TRP A 728 -13.25 -6.32 15.25
C TRP A 728 -12.25 -6.05 16.38
N PHE A 729 -11.13 -5.43 15.99
CA PHE A 729 -10.04 -5.10 16.89
C PHE A 729 -10.47 -4.02 17.90
N PRO A 730 -10.05 -4.07 19.17
CA PRO A 730 -10.37 -3.03 20.15
C PRO A 730 -9.54 -1.74 19.94
N GLU A 731 -10.16 -0.69 19.38
CA GLU A 731 -9.47 0.52 18.90
C GLU A 731 -9.28 1.64 19.95
N ARG A 732 -8.94 1.29 21.21
CA ARG A 732 -8.72 2.29 22.27
C ARG A 732 -7.52 3.22 22.04
N TYR A 733 -6.66 2.91 21.06
CA TYR A 733 -5.58 3.80 20.66
C TYR A 733 -6.08 5.09 19.98
N ARG A 734 -7.35 5.16 19.53
CA ARG A 734 -7.89 6.30 18.76
C ARG A 734 -7.89 7.62 19.52
N ASP A 735 -8.08 7.56 20.83
CA ASP A 735 -8.32 8.74 21.66
C ASP A 735 -7.02 9.35 22.23
N LEU A 736 -5.84 8.82 21.86
CA LEU A 736 -4.57 9.36 22.35
C LEU A 736 -4.33 10.76 21.79
N LYS A 737 -4.19 11.73 22.70
CA LYS A 737 -3.78 13.09 22.35
C LYS A 737 -2.32 13.13 21.88
N PRO A 738 -1.93 14.08 21.00
CA PRO A 738 -0.54 14.18 20.53
C PRO A 738 0.49 14.20 21.67
N GLY A 739 0.25 14.97 22.75
CA GLY A 739 1.14 15.01 23.92
C GLY A 739 1.30 13.66 24.62
N GLU A 740 0.23 12.89 24.77
CA GLU A 740 0.26 11.55 25.38
C GLU A 740 0.97 10.52 24.50
N PHE A 741 0.76 10.61 23.19
CA PHE A 741 1.46 9.80 22.20
C PHE A 741 2.98 10.02 22.29
N PHE A 742 3.44 11.28 22.30
CA PHE A 742 4.88 11.57 22.44
C PHE A 742 5.44 11.22 23.81
N ALA A 743 4.67 11.41 24.90
CA ALA A 743 5.08 10.98 26.24
C ALA A 743 5.30 9.46 26.32
N THR A 744 4.49 8.68 25.58
CA THR A 744 4.63 7.22 25.48
C THR A 744 5.96 6.80 24.86
N LEU A 745 6.64 7.65 24.09
CA LEU A 745 7.98 7.35 23.54
C LEU A 745 9.11 7.46 24.58
N VAL A 746 8.86 8.07 25.74
CA VAL A 746 9.89 8.37 26.76
C VAL A 746 9.57 7.72 28.11
N ASP A 747 8.30 7.62 28.46
CA ASP A 747 7.85 7.03 29.73
C ASP A 747 7.84 5.49 29.66
N ARG A 748 8.86 4.88 30.28
CA ARG A 748 9.03 3.41 30.38
C ARG A 748 7.78 2.71 30.92
N ASN A 749 7.03 3.33 31.83
CA ASN A 749 5.85 2.71 32.44
C ASN A 749 4.73 2.47 31.42
N ARG A 750 4.73 3.21 30.31
CA ARG A 750 3.74 3.09 29.22
C ARG A 750 4.13 2.07 28.15
N TRP A 751 5.34 1.49 28.21
CA TRP A 751 5.83 0.57 27.18
C TRP A 751 5.32 -0.87 27.34
N LYS A 752 4.92 -1.25 28.55
CA LYS A 752 4.53 -2.63 28.85
C LYS A 752 3.43 -3.15 27.91
N GLY A 753 2.31 -2.42 27.79
CA GLY A 753 1.21 -2.81 26.89
C GLY A 753 1.61 -2.96 25.42
N PRO A 754 2.20 -1.94 24.79
CA PRO A 754 2.69 -2.04 23.40
C PRO A 754 3.71 -3.17 23.18
N VAL A 755 4.59 -3.41 24.15
CA VAL A 755 5.58 -4.48 24.11
C VAL A 755 4.92 -5.85 24.24
N ASP A 756 3.98 -6.02 25.16
CA ASP A 756 3.23 -7.27 25.34
C ASP A 756 2.40 -7.59 24.09
N TYR A 757 1.79 -6.59 23.45
CA TYR A 757 1.14 -6.77 22.16
C TYR A 757 2.11 -7.15 21.03
N PHE A 758 3.25 -6.45 20.93
CA PHE A 758 4.27 -6.75 19.91
C PHE A 758 4.85 -8.16 20.07
N MET A 759 5.14 -8.54 21.32
CA MET A 759 5.78 -9.81 21.66
C MET A 759 4.81 -10.97 21.73
N TYR A 760 3.57 -10.79 22.20
CA TYR A 760 2.67 -11.90 22.53
C TYR A 760 1.27 -11.76 21.95
N ARG A 761 0.96 -10.67 21.23
CA ARG A 761 -0.42 -10.33 20.79
C ARG A 761 -1.42 -10.25 21.94
N GLU A 762 -0.92 -9.97 23.14
CA GLU A 762 -1.78 -9.82 24.31
C GLU A 762 -2.56 -8.51 24.21
N LEU A 763 -3.88 -8.63 24.05
CA LEU A 763 -4.78 -7.51 24.02
C LEU A 763 -5.11 -7.06 25.45
N SER A 764 -5.17 -5.74 25.64
CA SER A 764 -5.60 -5.16 26.93
C SER A 764 -7.11 -5.22 27.15
N ASN A 765 -7.89 -5.56 26.12
CA ASN A 765 -9.36 -5.55 26.13
C ASN A 765 -9.90 -6.71 25.27
N PRO A 766 -11.12 -7.22 25.56
CA PRO A 766 -11.76 -8.21 24.72
C PRO A 766 -12.10 -7.66 23.33
N LEU A 767 -12.25 -8.57 22.36
CA LEU A 767 -12.65 -8.26 21.01
C LEU A 767 -14.08 -7.70 20.96
N GLY A 768 -14.31 -6.73 20.07
CA GLY A 768 -15.67 -6.32 19.74
C GLY A 768 -16.33 -7.40 18.88
N SER A 769 -17.60 -7.71 19.13
CA SER A 769 -18.34 -8.73 18.39
C SER A 769 -19.81 -8.36 18.23
N ILE A 770 -20.40 -8.96 17.20
CA ILE A 770 -21.80 -8.97 16.87
C ILE A 770 -22.16 -10.43 16.62
N ASP A 771 -23.18 -10.93 17.32
CA ASP A 771 -23.48 -12.37 17.37
C ASP A 771 -24.75 -12.74 16.60
N SER A 772 -24.85 -14.03 16.32
CA SER A 772 -25.97 -14.70 15.66
C SER A 772 -26.43 -15.92 16.43
N TYR A 773 -27.68 -16.30 16.22
CA TYR A 773 -28.22 -17.58 16.62
C TYR A 773 -28.61 -18.37 15.38
N VAL A 774 -28.30 -19.67 15.36
CA VAL A 774 -28.76 -20.60 14.33
C VAL A 774 -29.70 -21.63 14.93
N TYR A 775 -30.78 -21.90 14.19
CA TYR A 775 -31.80 -22.88 14.53
C TYR A 775 -31.93 -23.87 13.37
N PHE A 776 -31.94 -25.17 13.71
CA PHE A 776 -32.22 -26.26 12.77
C PHE A 776 -33.56 -26.88 13.11
N SER A 777 -34.36 -27.21 12.08
CA SER A 777 -35.57 -28.00 12.22
C SER A 777 -35.23 -29.48 12.48
N ASP A 778 -36.04 -30.14 13.30
CA ASP A 778 -35.95 -31.59 13.59
C ASP A 778 -36.25 -32.46 12.35
N GLU A 779 -36.76 -31.84 11.27
CA GLU A 779 -37.03 -32.50 9.99
C GLU A 779 -35.77 -32.86 9.19
N ILE A 780 -34.61 -32.27 9.53
CA ILE A 780 -33.35 -32.48 8.81
C ILE A 780 -32.27 -33.14 9.68
N PRO A 781 -31.48 -34.07 9.13
CA PRO A 781 -30.36 -34.66 9.86
C PRO A 781 -29.22 -33.64 10.02
N ILE A 782 -28.86 -33.30 11.26
CA ILE A 782 -27.77 -32.37 11.55
C ILE A 782 -26.42 -33.09 11.36
N ALA A 783 -25.62 -32.64 10.39
CA ALA A 783 -24.26 -33.12 10.17
C ALA A 783 -23.23 -32.12 10.71
N GLN A 784 -22.73 -32.33 11.93
CA GLN A 784 -21.77 -31.42 12.56
C GLN A 784 -20.46 -31.26 11.75
N ALA A 785 -19.85 -30.08 11.84
CA ALA A 785 -18.50 -29.85 11.33
C ALA A 785 -17.48 -30.67 12.14
N GLU A 786 -16.47 -31.25 11.48
CA GLU A 786 -15.34 -31.95 12.13
C GLU A 786 -14.22 -30.97 12.45
#